data_AF-A0A5Q4EPA3-F1
#
_entry.id   AF-A0A5Q4EPA3-F1
#
_cell.length_a   1.000
_cell.length_b   1.000
_cell.length_c   1.000
_cell.angle_alpha   90.00
_cell.angle_beta   90.00
_cell.angle_gamma   90.00
#
_symmetry.space_group_name_H-M   'P 1'
#
loop_
_entity.id
_entity.type
_entity.pdbx_description
1 polymer ?
#
loop_
_entity_poly.entity_id
_entity_poly.type
_entity_poly.pdbx_seq_one_letter_code
_entity_poly.pdbx_strand_id
1 'polypeptide(L)'
;MSAAHEAKSKTTRTAAGRRVRFGALTAVLLIAMTASCAIAVMLGSTYRTRIDVTATREHTLAPRTQGLLSRLDSPHEIMVIADFDALDPRAAGRIDDVLTEFDRASPHLRYNRIDSISPGDRAAYASLLNRLVDLHADRLARHIEATEQSIESARAVATGMPRLSEAMLALRDALPAQDQRHRDITNIAAVARAWAADLDRVAEVAEEALNDRVAGSNFPPVDRAQRALASPLRRIGDELLTLRNVMDQFAGSLGDEPFTNAPEAAELARDAARVMRPLRDAAARGADALERLAPLELVAIVRTVEAGPCAVIVSPTGATAVRFESLFPSGATIDMGGGAGADLRFTGEELIATAIAALTNPTNPILIFVHGLNERILDDAGMPATPEMEGHLGHLLDRMRLRGIDVAEWAVAQQSSPPTLLELDPEGARPLVWATIGISVTTPEGAERLGRVVSSLEALFEAGEPVLLSVEPSTLPAVGEPDPIATLIEPFGLRIDSGRPLLRRISTASGPEIQSGQTASRSDDSHPIGRAVSGLNTLLPWSQHIEVIDAEDDAHAHAWPLLTLDDSRDIWGEARWAEFRALSGAQRSMVSNPPTPDPRRDNIDGPWTLAAAAERRIADDIPPQRLVVVGSNGWFFDEFTQLTTHVDGRPVTRFPGNAELFEAAVYWLAGLDEFIAPSPRVRDVARLAPIEPGQLIALRWALIAGLPALTLLTGLILRLVRG
;
A
#
# COMPACT_ATOMS: atom_id res chain seq x y z
N MET A 1 -53.91 66.16 -85.49
CA MET A 1 -54.70 64.92 -85.28
C MET A 1 -53.81 63.94 -84.52
N SER A 2 -54.16 63.27 -83.43
CA SER A 2 -55.26 63.28 -82.45
C SER A 2 -54.72 62.56 -81.20
N ALA A 3 -55.24 62.90 -80.02
CA ALA A 3 -54.75 62.52 -78.69
C ALA A 3 -55.09 61.09 -78.23
N ALA A 4 -54.31 60.56 -77.26
CA ALA A 4 -54.72 59.77 -76.06
C ALA A 4 -53.43 59.20 -75.39
N HIS A 5 -52.92 59.70 -74.25
CA HIS A 5 -53.35 59.51 -72.85
C HIS A 5 -53.43 58.03 -72.42
N GLU A 6 -52.51 57.56 -71.54
CA GLU A 6 -52.81 57.09 -70.16
C GLU A 6 -51.67 56.23 -69.52
N ALA A 7 -51.29 56.68 -68.32
CA ALA A 7 -50.53 56.11 -67.19
C ALA A 7 -49.78 54.75 -67.25
N LYS A 8 -48.50 54.78 -66.82
CA LYS A 8 -48.02 53.91 -65.73
C LYS A 8 -46.86 54.55 -64.94
N SER A 9 -47.24 55.16 -63.82
CA SER A 9 -46.37 55.42 -62.67
C SER A 9 -45.80 54.09 -62.14
N LYS A 10 -44.47 53.99 -62.04
CA LYS A 10 -43.78 53.10 -61.09
C LYS A 10 -42.57 53.81 -60.48
N THR A 11 -42.90 54.67 -59.53
CA THR A 11 -42.29 54.73 -58.19
C THR A 11 -40.75 54.58 -58.13
N THR A 12 -40.04 55.72 -58.14
CA THR A 12 -38.74 55.89 -57.49
C THR A 12 -38.90 55.74 -55.95
N ARG A 13 -39.08 54.50 -55.48
CA ARG A 13 -39.03 54.16 -54.04
C ARG A 13 -37.59 53.81 -53.64
N THR A 14 -36.83 54.88 -53.40
CA THR A 14 -35.82 55.05 -52.33
C THR A 14 -34.74 53.97 -52.13
N ALA A 15 -33.54 54.21 -52.65
CA ALA A 15 -32.30 53.57 -52.16
C ALA A 15 -32.06 53.81 -50.65
N ALA A 16 -32.61 54.90 -50.10
CA ALA A 16 -32.60 55.21 -48.67
C ALA A 16 -33.35 54.16 -47.82
N GLY A 17 -34.49 53.64 -48.29
CA GLY A 17 -35.25 52.61 -47.57
C GLY A 17 -34.51 51.27 -47.49
N ARG A 18 -33.70 50.93 -48.52
CA ARG A 18 -32.80 49.76 -48.48
C ARG A 18 -31.65 49.97 -47.49
N ARG A 19 -31.00 51.14 -47.47
CA ARG A 19 -29.91 51.43 -46.52
C ARG A 19 -30.36 51.46 -45.07
N VAL A 20 -31.56 51.98 -44.79
CA VAL A 20 -32.16 51.96 -43.44
C VAL A 20 -32.53 50.53 -43.03
N ARG A 21 -33.09 49.72 -43.94
CA ARG A 21 -33.33 48.29 -43.67
C ARG A 21 -32.05 47.51 -43.43
N PHE A 22 -31.01 47.74 -44.24
CA PHE A 22 -29.71 47.11 -44.05
C PHE A 22 -29.07 47.55 -42.73
N GLY A 23 -29.10 48.84 -42.39
CA GLY A 23 -28.61 49.34 -41.10
C GLY A 23 -29.36 48.75 -39.91
N ALA A 24 -30.68 48.63 -39.98
CA ALA A 24 -31.50 48.02 -38.94
C ALA A 24 -31.21 46.50 -38.80
N LEU A 25 -31.08 45.78 -39.91
CA LEU A 25 -30.72 44.36 -39.91
C LEU A 25 -29.30 44.14 -39.36
N THR A 26 -28.34 44.98 -39.75
CA THR A 26 -26.97 44.92 -39.21
C THR A 26 -26.97 45.23 -37.72
N ALA A 27 -27.72 46.23 -37.25
CA ALA A 27 -27.80 46.56 -35.82
C ALA A 27 -28.42 45.40 -35.01
N VAL A 28 -29.49 44.78 -35.52
CA VAL A 28 -30.11 43.61 -34.87
C VAL A 28 -29.14 42.43 -34.83
N LEU A 29 -28.42 42.17 -35.93
CA LEU A 29 -27.40 41.11 -35.98
C LEU A 29 -26.27 41.38 -34.98
N LEU A 30 -25.82 42.62 -34.88
CA LEU A 30 -24.73 43.03 -33.98
C LEU A 30 -25.17 42.89 -32.53
N ILE A 31 -26.38 43.33 -32.17
CA ILE A 31 -26.96 43.15 -30.84
C ILE A 31 -27.14 41.67 -30.51
N ALA A 32 -27.66 40.86 -31.44
CA ALA A 32 -27.81 39.42 -31.24
C ALA A 32 -26.47 38.72 -31.05
N MET A 33 -25.45 39.12 -31.80
CA MET A 33 -24.09 38.56 -31.69
C MET A 33 -23.41 38.99 -30.38
N THR A 34 -23.57 40.24 -29.95
CA THR A 34 -23.09 40.71 -28.65
C THR A 34 -23.80 40.02 -27.50
N ALA A 35 -25.13 39.85 -27.57
CA ALA A 35 -25.92 39.13 -26.57
C ALA A 35 -25.50 37.65 -26.49
N SER A 36 -25.31 36.98 -27.63
CA SER A 36 -24.79 35.60 -27.68
C SER A 36 -23.38 35.49 -27.10
N CYS A 37 -22.48 36.44 -27.39
CA CYS A 37 -21.15 36.47 -26.77
C CYS A 37 -21.23 36.71 -25.26
N ALA A 38 -22.09 37.62 -24.78
CA ALA A 38 -22.27 37.87 -23.36
C ALA A 38 -22.85 36.64 -22.63
N ILE A 39 -23.84 35.97 -23.24
CA ILE A 39 -24.42 34.72 -22.73
C ILE A 39 -23.36 33.60 -22.73
N ALA A 40 -22.53 33.50 -23.77
CA ALA A 40 -21.44 32.52 -23.83
C ALA A 40 -20.36 32.79 -22.77
N VAL A 41 -20.01 34.05 -22.52
CA VAL A 41 -19.08 34.45 -21.45
C VAL A 41 -19.69 34.17 -20.07
N MET A 42 -20.98 34.47 -19.88
CA MET A 42 -21.69 34.18 -18.64
C MET A 42 -21.76 32.68 -18.39
N LEU A 43 -22.23 31.88 -19.35
CA LEU A 43 -22.25 30.42 -19.29
C LEU A 43 -20.85 29.84 -19.06
N GLY A 44 -19.82 30.36 -19.73
CA GLY A 44 -18.43 29.94 -19.54
C GLY A 44 -17.87 30.34 -18.16
N SER A 45 -18.39 31.40 -17.54
CA SER A 45 -18.00 31.81 -16.19
C SER A 45 -18.70 30.99 -15.09
N THR A 46 -19.93 30.53 -15.33
CA THR A 46 -20.75 29.75 -14.38
C THR A 46 -20.52 28.25 -14.52
N TYR A 47 -20.34 27.75 -15.75
CA TYR A 47 -20.11 26.34 -16.07
C TYR A 47 -18.69 26.15 -16.60
N ARG A 48 -17.71 26.15 -15.69
CA ARG A 48 -16.31 25.86 -16.01
C ARG A 48 -16.11 24.35 -16.19
N THR A 49 -16.49 23.82 -17.35
CA THR A 49 -16.07 22.47 -17.73
C THR A 49 -14.64 22.55 -18.27
N ARG A 50 -13.65 22.14 -17.47
CA ARG A 50 -12.28 21.96 -17.96
C ARG A 50 -12.16 20.56 -18.55
N ILE A 51 -11.92 20.49 -19.85
CA ILE A 51 -11.59 19.24 -20.53
C ILE A 51 -10.08 19.19 -20.62
N ASP A 52 -9.48 18.25 -19.90
CA ASP A 52 -8.06 17.96 -20.04
C ASP A 52 -7.85 17.14 -21.33
N VAL A 53 -7.13 17.74 -22.27
CA VAL A 53 -6.85 17.18 -23.60
C VAL A 53 -5.47 16.51 -23.64
N THR A 54 -4.75 16.45 -22.51
CA THR A 54 -3.49 15.71 -22.42
C THR A 54 -3.74 14.20 -22.51
N ALA A 55 -2.85 13.48 -23.21
CA ALA A 55 -2.98 12.03 -23.39
C ALA A 55 -2.93 11.24 -22.06
N THR A 56 -2.31 11.82 -21.03
CA THR A 56 -2.17 11.29 -19.68
C THR A 56 -3.24 11.83 -18.71
N ARG A 57 -4.06 12.80 -19.12
CA ARG A 57 -5.01 13.52 -18.24
C ARG A 57 -4.34 14.11 -16.98
N GLU A 58 -3.16 14.69 -17.16
CA GLU A 58 -2.27 15.22 -16.13
C GLU A 58 -2.91 16.29 -15.23
N HIS A 59 -3.98 16.95 -15.65
CA HIS A 59 -4.63 18.05 -14.94
C HIS A 59 -5.97 17.66 -14.29
N THR A 60 -6.30 16.36 -14.20
CA THR A 60 -7.51 15.88 -13.55
C THR A 60 -7.20 14.77 -12.55
N LEU A 61 -7.98 14.69 -11.47
CA LEU A 61 -7.87 13.58 -10.51
C LEU A 61 -8.19 12.23 -11.17
N ALA A 62 -7.55 11.17 -10.68
CA ALA A 62 -7.82 9.78 -11.00
C ALA A 62 -9.27 9.41 -10.66
N PRO A 63 -9.89 8.45 -11.39
CA PRO A 63 -11.27 8.07 -11.13
C PRO A 63 -11.43 7.48 -9.72
N ARG A 64 -10.40 6.78 -9.22
CA ARG A 64 -10.35 6.28 -7.84
C ARG A 64 -10.43 7.43 -6.82
N THR A 65 -9.58 8.45 -6.99
CA THR A 65 -9.57 9.64 -6.14
C THR A 65 -10.92 10.37 -6.18
N GLN A 66 -11.50 10.56 -7.36
CA GLN A 66 -12.82 11.18 -7.49
C GLN A 66 -13.92 10.36 -6.78
N GLY A 67 -13.89 9.04 -6.96
CA GLY A 67 -14.80 8.12 -6.28
C GLY A 67 -14.71 8.24 -4.77
N LEU A 68 -13.49 8.22 -4.21
CA LEU A 68 -13.23 8.43 -2.80
C LEU A 68 -13.76 9.78 -2.31
N LEU A 69 -13.37 10.87 -2.97
CA LEU A 69 -13.72 12.23 -2.55
C LEU A 69 -15.23 12.51 -2.62
N SER A 70 -15.93 11.90 -3.58
CA SER A 70 -17.38 12.02 -3.73
C SER A 70 -18.18 11.37 -2.59
N ARG A 71 -17.56 10.47 -1.83
CA ARG A 71 -18.17 9.74 -0.72
C ARG A 71 -17.82 10.31 0.65
N LEU A 72 -16.95 11.30 0.71
CA LEU A 72 -16.67 11.99 1.97
C LEU A 72 -17.96 12.63 2.48
N ASP A 73 -18.43 12.16 3.62
CA ASP A 73 -19.64 12.62 4.32
C ASP A 73 -19.32 13.59 5.46
N SER A 74 -18.04 13.69 5.81
CA SER A 74 -17.54 14.35 6.99
C SER A 74 -16.34 15.25 6.67
N PRO A 75 -16.12 16.33 7.44
CA PRO A 75 -15.11 17.33 7.10
C PRO A 75 -13.69 16.78 7.29
N HIS A 76 -12.88 16.90 6.24
CA HIS A 76 -11.47 16.54 6.20
C HIS A 76 -10.62 17.78 5.94
N GLU A 77 -9.43 17.83 6.54
CA GLU A 77 -8.48 18.93 6.37
C GLU A 77 -7.10 18.39 6.00
N ILE A 78 -6.49 18.95 4.95
CA ILE A 78 -5.09 18.68 4.59
C ILE A 78 -4.27 19.90 5.00
N MET A 79 -3.32 19.71 5.92
CA MET A 79 -2.42 20.76 6.35
C MET A 79 -1.01 20.51 5.82
N VAL A 80 -0.55 21.36 4.89
CA VAL A 80 0.82 21.29 4.39
C VAL A 80 1.71 22.15 5.27
N ILE A 81 2.70 21.53 5.91
CA ILE A 81 3.65 22.17 6.81
C ILE A 81 5.01 22.12 6.13
N ALA A 82 5.59 23.28 5.81
CA ALA A 82 6.89 23.36 5.18
C ALA A 82 7.55 24.74 5.37
N ASP A 83 8.85 24.79 5.14
CA ASP A 83 9.54 26.04 4.81
C ASP A 83 9.34 26.29 3.30
N PHE A 84 8.35 27.12 2.96
CA PHE A 84 7.99 27.39 1.57
C PHE A 84 9.04 28.23 0.84
N ASP A 85 9.94 28.92 1.56
CA ASP A 85 11.04 29.68 0.97
C ASP A 85 12.20 28.75 0.57
N ALA A 86 12.42 27.65 1.30
CA ALA A 86 13.43 26.65 0.97
C ALA A 86 12.96 25.61 -0.07
N LEU A 87 11.66 25.50 -0.32
CA LEU A 87 11.10 24.58 -1.31
C LEU A 87 11.35 25.08 -2.75
N ASP A 88 11.54 24.15 -3.70
CA ASP A 88 11.53 24.48 -5.13
C ASP A 88 10.16 25.10 -5.50
N PRO A 89 10.11 26.35 -6.00
CA PRO A 89 8.86 27.02 -6.37
C PRO A 89 8.00 26.20 -7.35
N ARG A 90 8.62 25.40 -8.22
CA ARG A 90 7.89 24.53 -9.16
C ARG A 90 7.24 23.34 -8.45
N ALA A 91 7.92 22.74 -7.48
CA ALA A 91 7.35 21.67 -6.66
C ALA A 91 6.19 22.20 -5.80
N ALA A 92 6.38 23.34 -5.14
CA ALA A 92 5.34 23.99 -4.35
C ALA A 92 4.10 24.38 -5.19
N GLY A 93 4.29 24.89 -6.42
CA GLY A 93 3.18 25.19 -7.33
C GLY A 93 2.40 23.94 -7.75
N ARG A 94 3.08 22.83 -8.03
CA ARG A 94 2.43 21.56 -8.40
C ARG A 94 1.60 20.97 -7.27
N ILE A 95 2.08 21.06 -6.04
CA ILE A 95 1.31 20.65 -4.86
C ILE A 95 0.03 21.46 -4.74
N ASP A 96 0.13 22.77 -4.94
CA ASP A 96 -1.05 23.64 -4.92
C ASP A 96 -2.07 23.23 -5.97
N ASP A 97 -1.60 22.94 -7.19
CA ASP A 97 -2.46 22.49 -8.28
C ASP A 97 -3.20 21.19 -7.92
N VAL A 98 -2.51 20.22 -7.30
CA VAL A 98 -3.14 18.97 -6.84
C VAL A 98 -4.15 19.25 -5.73
N LEU A 99 -3.73 19.92 -4.66
CA LEU A 99 -4.59 20.18 -3.50
C LEU A 99 -5.81 21.04 -3.85
N THR A 100 -5.65 21.98 -4.79
CA THR A 100 -6.75 22.76 -5.34
C THR A 100 -7.76 21.87 -6.06
N GLU A 101 -7.31 20.85 -6.80
CA GLU A 101 -8.24 19.90 -7.44
C GLU A 101 -8.93 19.00 -6.40
N PHE A 102 -8.25 18.62 -5.32
CA PHE A 102 -8.85 17.89 -4.18
C PHE A 102 -9.94 18.73 -3.49
N ASP A 103 -9.65 19.98 -3.13
CA ASP A 103 -10.61 20.92 -2.51
C ASP A 103 -11.82 21.22 -3.40
N ARG A 104 -11.62 21.27 -4.72
CA ARG A 104 -12.72 21.41 -5.69
C ARG A 104 -13.57 20.15 -5.83
N ALA A 105 -12.96 18.98 -5.74
CA ALA A 105 -13.63 17.71 -5.98
C ALA A 105 -14.59 17.31 -4.85
N SER A 106 -14.39 17.82 -3.63
CA SER A 106 -15.31 17.58 -2.51
C SER A 106 -15.54 18.82 -1.65
N PRO A 107 -16.81 19.19 -1.36
CA PRO A 107 -17.10 20.29 -0.45
C PRO A 107 -16.67 19.98 1.00
N HIS A 108 -16.45 18.70 1.32
CA HIS A 108 -16.04 18.21 2.63
C HIS A 108 -14.53 18.20 2.85
N LEU A 109 -13.72 18.53 1.84
CA LEU A 109 -12.28 18.58 1.95
C LEU A 109 -11.81 20.02 1.83
N ARG A 110 -10.93 20.45 2.73
CA ARG A 110 -10.22 21.74 2.66
C ARG A 110 -8.73 21.51 2.79
N TYR A 111 -7.92 22.40 2.23
CA TYR A 111 -6.48 22.41 2.49
C TYR A 111 -6.01 23.76 2.99
N ASN A 112 -5.02 23.72 3.88
CA ASN A 112 -4.38 24.89 4.46
C ASN A 112 -2.85 24.72 4.44
N ARG A 113 -2.15 25.84 4.45
CA ARG A 113 -0.69 25.88 4.51
C ARG A 113 -0.25 26.47 5.85
N ILE A 114 0.78 25.88 6.44
CA ILE A 114 1.48 26.40 7.61
C ILE A 114 2.94 26.57 7.20
N ASP A 115 3.40 27.81 7.17
CA ASP A 115 4.81 28.12 7.02
C ASP A 115 5.51 27.86 8.37
N SER A 116 6.45 26.91 8.38
CA SER A 116 7.15 26.49 9.60
C SER A 116 8.08 27.56 10.19
N ILE A 117 8.48 28.56 9.40
CA ILE A 117 9.39 29.64 9.80
C ILE A 117 8.61 30.91 10.15
N SER A 118 7.42 31.10 9.59
CA SER A 118 6.59 32.27 9.83
C SER A 118 6.18 32.42 11.32
N PRO A 119 6.51 33.55 11.97
CA PRO A 119 6.09 33.84 13.33
C PRO A 119 4.57 33.81 13.56
N GLY A 120 3.79 34.13 12.52
CA GLY A 120 2.32 34.15 12.56
C GLY A 120 1.70 32.75 12.55
N ASP A 121 2.37 31.79 11.91
CA ASP A 121 1.85 30.43 11.70
C ASP A 121 2.21 29.48 12.84
N ARG A 122 3.10 29.89 13.76
CA ARG A 122 3.38 29.14 15.01
C ARG A 122 2.13 28.89 15.85
N ALA A 123 1.18 29.83 15.87
CA ALA A 123 -0.08 29.64 16.58
C ALA A 123 -0.98 28.62 15.88
N ALA A 124 -1.02 28.62 14.54
CA ALA A 124 -1.75 27.64 13.75
C ALA A 124 -1.14 26.23 13.93
N TYR A 125 0.18 26.15 13.97
CA TYR A 125 0.93 24.93 14.24
C TYR A 125 0.63 24.34 15.63
N ALA A 126 0.73 25.14 16.70
CA ALA A 126 0.39 24.70 18.04
C ALA A 126 -1.10 24.28 18.16
N SER A 127 -1.98 25.01 17.47
CA SER A 127 -3.42 24.69 17.39
C SER A 127 -3.67 23.32 16.73
N LEU A 128 -2.97 23.01 15.63
CA LEU A 128 -3.02 21.67 15.03
C LEU A 128 -2.63 20.59 16.02
N LEU A 129 -1.46 20.72 16.64
CA LEU A 129 -0.97 19.72 17.58
C LEU A 129 -1.92 19.53 18.75
N ASN A 130 -2.52 20.61 19.26
CA ASN A 130 -3.53 20.52 20.32
C ASN A 130 -4.79 19.80 19.86
N ARG A 131 -5.28 20.05 18.64
CA ARG A 131 -6.41 19.29 18.08
C ARG A 131 -6.09 17.80 17.96
N LEU A 132 -4.87 17.46 17.56
CA LEU A 132 -4.42 16.06 17.47
C LEU A 132 -4.29 15.41 18.86
N VAL A 133 -3.82 16.16 19.87
CA VAL A 133 -3.82 15.72 21.27
C VAL A 133 -5.24 15.44 21.75
N ASP A 134 -6.18 16.33 21.47
CA ASP A 134 -7.58 16.16 21.86
C ASP A 134 -8.21 14.93 21.18
N LEU A 135 -7.89 14.71 19.90
CA LEU A 135 -8.37 13.55 19.13
C LEU A 135 -7.90 12.20 19.70
N HIS A 136 -6.68 12.17 20.26
CA HIS A 136 -6.07 10.96 20.83
C HIS A 136 -5.99 10.98 22.37
N ALA A 137 -6.81 11.80 23.03
CA ALA A 137 -6.69 12.07 24.47
C ALA A 137 -6.69 10.80 25.34
N ASP A 138 -7.61 9.86 25.09
CA ASP A 138 -7.73 8.62 25.87
C ASP A 138 -6.52 7.69 25.68
N ARG A 139 -6.01 7.56 24.44
CA ARG A 139 -4.81 6.76 24.16
C ARG A 139 -3.58 7.43 24.77
N LEU A 140 -3.42 8.74 24.61
CA LEU A 140 -2.31 9.50 25.18
C LEU A 140 -2.30 9.42 26.72
N ALA A 141 -3.47 9.53 27.38
CA ALA A 141 -3.58 9.40 28.83
C ALA A 141 -3.06 8.05 29.33
N ARG A 142 -3.40 6.94 28.65
CA ARG A 142 -2.87 5.61 28.99
C ARG A 142 -1.35 5.51 28.84
N HIS A 143 -0.78 6.14 27.80
CA HIS A 143 0.68 6.19 27.64
C HIS A 143 1.34 7.01 28.74
N ILE A 144 0.75 8.14 29.16
CA ILE A 144 1.25 8.96 30.26
C ILE A 144 1.22 8.16 31.57
N GLU A 145 0.08 7.57 31.91
CA GLU A 145 -0.10 6.77 33.15
C GLU A 145 0.89 5.60 33.23
N ALA A 146 1.04 4.84 32.14
CA ALA A 146 2.01 3.75 32.08
C ALA A 146 3.46 4.25 32.23
N THR A 147 3.77 5.42 31.66
CA THR A 147 5.10 6.03 31.79
C THR A 147 5.37 6.49 33.22
N GLU A 148 4.39 7.14 33.87
CA GLU A 148 4.48 7.54 35.28
C GLU A 148 4.69 6.32 36.19
N GLN A 149 3.95 5.23 35.96
CA GLN A 149 4.13 3.96 36.67
C GLN A 149 5.55 3.38 36.49
N SER A 150 6.14 3.50 35.31
CA SER A 150 7.51 3.06 35.03
C SER A 150 8.55 3.97 35.68
N ILE A 151 8.31 5.28 35.77
CA ILE A 151 9.15 6.22 36.54
C ILE A 151 9.14 5.83 38.03
N GLU A 152 7.96 5.59 38.61
CA GLU A 152 7.82 5.15 40.00
C GLU A 152 8.55 3.82 40.24
N SER A 153 8.45 2.89 39.29
CA SER A 153 9.17 1.61 39.35
C SER A 153 10.69 1.81 39.33
N ALA A 154 11.21 2.68 38.47
CA ALA A 154 12.64 3.01 38.43
C ALA A 154 13.12 3.61 39.77
N ARG A 155 12.37 4.57 40.33
CA ARG A 155 12.67 5.18 41.63
C ARG A 155 12.61 4.18 42.79
N ALA A 156 11.64 3.26 42.77
CA ALA A 156 11.51 2.22 43.77
C ALA A 156 12.72 1.26 43.75
N VAL A 157 13.19 0.89 42.56
CA VAL A 157 14.40 0.08 42.39
C VAL A 157 15.62 0.86 42.89
N ALA A 158 15.80 2.11 42.45
CA ALA A 158 16.91 2.96 42.86
C ALA A 158 16.99 3.13 44.39
N THR A 159 15.86 3.40 45.04
CA THR A 159 15.75 3.55 46.49
C THR A 159 16.07 2.26 47.25
N GLY A 160 15.81 1.09 46.64
CA GLY A 160 16.06 -0.20 47.25
C GLY A 160 17.49 -0.75 47.09
N MET A 161 18.22 -0.31 46.07
CA MET A 161 19.59 -0.74 45.77
C MET A 161 20.61 -0.49 46.91
N PRO A 162 20.55 0.61 47.69
CA PRO A 162 21.40 0.78 48.87
C PRO A 162 21.28 -0.37 49.89
N ARG A 163 20.07 -0.88 50.14
CA ARG A 163 19.85 -2.02 51.04
C ARG A 163 20.49 -3.30 50.51
N LEU A 164 20.49 -3.50 49.20
CA LEU A 164 21.20 -4.61 48.58
C LEU A 164 22.72 -4.45 48.75
N SER A 165 23.25 -3.24 48.56
CA SER A 165 24.67 -2.94 48.79
C SER A 165 25.09 -3.26 50.23
N GLU A 166 24.29 -2.85 51.22
CA GLU A 166 24.51 -3.15 52.64
C GLU A 166 24.47 -4.65 52.93
N ALA A 167 23.49 -5.38 52.38
CA ALA A 167 23.39 -6.84 52.53
C ALA A 167 24.62 -7.56 51.95
N MET A 168 25.11 -7.12 50.79
CA MET A 168 26.33 -7.68 50.19
C MET A 168 27.57 -7.39 51.04
N LEU A 169 27.71 -6.18 51.60
CA LEU A 169 28.84 -5.87 52.48
C LEU A 169 28.79 -6.67 53.79
N ALA A 170 27.60 -6.87 54.37
CA ALA A 170 27.43 -7.73 55.54
C ALA A 170 27.82 -9.18 55.23
N LEU A 171 27.41 -9.71 54.06
CA LEU A 171 27.80 -11.04 53.61
C LEU A 171 29.32 -11.18 53.45
N ARG A 172 29.99 -10.17 52.88
CA ARG A 172 31.46 -10.14 52.80
C ARG A 172 32.09 -10.23 54.19
N ASP A 173 31.58 -9.46 55.14
CA ASP A 173 32.15 -9.39 56.49
C ASP A 173 31.96 -10.68 57.30
N ALA A 174 30.99 -11.52 56.93
CA ALA A 174 30.79 -12.85 57.50
C ALA A 174 31.72 -13.93 56.92
N LEU A 175 32.39 -13.67 55.79
CA LEU A 175 33.34 -14.59 55.17
C LEU A 175 34.77 -14.44 55.75
N PRO A 176 35.63 -15.48 55.62
CA PRO A 176 37.02 -15.39 56.04
C PRO A 176 37.80 -14.28 55.32
N ALA A 177 38.65 -13.53 56.02
CA ALA A 177 39.34 -12.35 55.47
C ALA A 177 40.20 -12.59 54.20
N GLN A 178 40.59 -13.84 53.91
CA GLN A 178 41.36 -14.22 52.70
C GLN A 178 40.50 -14.91 51.63
N ASP A 179 39.18 -14.91 51.78
CA ASP A 179 38.28 -15.55 50.84
C ASP A 179 38.33 -14.84 49.47
N GLN A 180 38.53 -15.62 48.41
CA GLN A 180 38.66 -15.11 47.05
C GLN A 180 37.39 -14.36 46.59
N ARG A 181 36.24 -14.67 47.18
CA ARG A 181 34.91 -14.10 46.86
C ARG A 181 34.69 -12.69 47.41
N HIS A 182 35.55 -12.21 48.33
CA HIS A 182 35.45 -10.85 48.87
C HIS A 182 35.43 -9.77 47.78
N ARG A 183 36.22 -9.97 46.73
CA ARG A 183 36.30 -9.02 45.61
C ARG A 183 34.98 -8.97 44.85
N ASP A 184 34.42 -10.13 44.51
CA ASP A 184 33.18 -10.21 43.73
C ASP A 184 32.00 -9.63 44.50
N ILE A 185 31.87 -9.94 45.80
CA ILE A 185 30.82 -9.38 46.66
C ILE A 185 30.96 -7.86 46.81
N THR A 186 32.19 -7.36 46.99
CA THR A 186 32.47 -5.92 47.06
C THR A 186 32.13 -5.22 45.74
N ASN A 187 32.44 -5.86 44.61
CA ASN A 187 32.09 -5.37 43.29
C ASN A 187 30.58 -5.29 43.11
N ILE A 188 29.82 -6.34 43.47
CA ILE A 188 28.35 -6.33 43.41
C ILE A 188 27.78 -5.20 44.26
N ALA A 189 28.30 -5.00 45.48
CA ALA A 189 27.88 -3.90 46.35
C ALA A 189 28.16 -2.50 45.74
N ALA A 190 29.28 -2.34 45.03
CA ALA A 190 29.59 -1.11 44.32
C ALA A 190 28.70 -0.90 43.09
N VAL A 191 28.47 -1.96 42.30
CA VAL A 191 27.57 -1.95 41.14
C VAL A 191 26.14 -1.61 41.55
N ALA A 192 25.62 -2.15 42.65
CA ALA A 192 24.29 -1.82 43.15
C ALA A 192 24.13 -0.30 43.41
N ARG A 193 25.15 0.35 43.98
CA ARG A 193 25.13 1.81 44.19
C ARG A 193 25.19 2.60 42.88
N ALA A 194 25.96 2.13 41.91
CA ALA A 194 26.01 2.74 40.58
C ALA A 194 24.65 2.64 39.87
N TRP A 195 24.03 1.45 39.88
CA TRP A 195 22.68 1.25 39.34
C TRP A 195 21.63 2.13 40.01
N ALA A 196 21.72 2.35 41.32
CA ALA A 196 20.84 3.28 42.02
C ALA A 196 20.90 4.69 41.40
N ALA A 197 22.10 5.24 41.31
CA ALA A 197 22.32 6.59 40.76
C ALA A 197 21.94 6.70 39.27
N ASP A 198 22.16 5.64 38.49
CA ASP A 198 21.78 5.61 37.09
C ASP A 198 20.26 5.55 36.89
N LEU A 199 19.55 4.74 37.68
CA LEU A 199 18.09 4.64 37.61
C LEU A 199 17.39 5.92 38.10
N ASP A 200 17.91 6.57 39.14
CA ASP A 200 17.39 7.88 39.57
C ASP A 200 17.54 8.92 38.45
N ARG A 201 18.69 8.96 37.78
CA ARG A 201 18.92 9.86 36.64
C ARG A 201 17.99 9.54 35.46
N VAL A 202 17.78 8.26 35.15
CA VAL A 202 16.85 7.82 34.10
C VAL A 202 15.42 8.27 34.43
N ALA A 203 14.99 8.11 35.69
CA ALA A 203 13.69 8.55 36.15
C ALA A 203 13.52 10.07 36.04
N GLU A 204 14.55 10.85 36.42
CA GLU A 204 14.57 12.31 36.26
C GLU A 204 14.44 12.74 34.79
N VAL A 205 15.24 12.15 33.89
CA VAL A 205 15.18 12.47 32.45
C VAL A 205 13.82 12.13 31.86
N ALA A 206 13.21 11.02 32.27
CA ALA A 206 11.88 10.64 31.79
C ALA A 206 10.79 11.59 32.32
N GLU A 207 10.88 12.01 33.58
CA GLU A 207 9.95 12.98 34.18
C GLU A 207 10.08 14.37 33.55
N GLU A 208 11.31 14.83 33.31
CA GLU A 208 11.57 16.08 32.56
C GLU A 208 10.95 16.01 31.15
N ALA A 209 11.11 14.88 30.46
CA ALA A 209 10.50 14.68 29.15
C ALA A 209 8.96 14.71 29.21
N LEU A 210 8.30 14.11 30.21
CA LEU A 210 6.84 14.19 30.36
C LEU A 210 6.34 15.63 30.65
N ASN A 211 7.16 16.43 31.34
CA ASN A 211 6.84 17.81 31.66
C ASN A 211 7.15 18.80 30.52
N ASP A 212 7.93 18.38 29.52
CA ASP A 212 8.24 19.19 28.34
C ASP A 212 7.04 19.29 27.37
N ARG A 213 7.08 20.28 26.48
CA ARG A 213 6.01 20.58 25.52
C ARG A 213 6.59 20.80 24.14
N VAL A 214 6.14 19.98 23.19
CA VAL A 214 6.61 20.08 21.80
C VAL A 214 6.03 21.33 21.16
N ALA A 215 6.92 22.25 20.76
CA ALA A 215 6.61 23.41 19.91
C ALA A 215 5.41 24.24 20.38
N GLY A 216 5.28 24.43 21.70
CA GLY A 216 4.23 25.24 22.33
C GLY A 216 2.84 24.58 22.37
N SER A 217 2.75 23.29 22.02
CA SER A 217 1.53 22.49 22.16
C SER A 217 1.40 21.85 23.55
N ASN A 218 0.27 21.20 23.81
CA ASN A 218 0.01 20.41 25.00
C ASN A 218 0.56 18.97 24.91
N PHE A 219 1.22 18.60 23.80
CA PHE A 219 1.75 17.26 23.63
C PHE A 219 3.02 17.05 24.46
N PRO A 220 3.01 16.13 25.45
CA PRO A 220 4.23 15.70 26.12
C PRO A 220 4.97 14.69 25.21
N PRO A 221 6.31 14.78 25.05
CA PRO A 221 7.10 13.83 24.28
C PRO A 221 7.23 12.46 25.00
N VAL A 222 6.10 11.78 25.18
CA VAL A 222 5.95 10.53 25.94
C VAL A 222 6.84 9.41 25.40
N ASP A 223 7.03 9.34 24.09
CA ASP A 223 7.92 8.36 23.44
C ASP A 223 9.39 8.54 23.81
N ARG A 224 9.84 9.75 24.14
CA ARG A 224 11.22 9.98 24.62
C ARG A 224 11.37 9.46 26.05
N ALA A 225 10.39 9.73 26.91
CA ALA A 225 10.35 9.22 28.28
C ALA A 225 10.28 7.68 28.32
N GLN A 226 9.39 7.08 27.52
CA GLN A 226 9.24 5.62 27.41
C GLN A 226 10.53 4.96 26.92
N ARG A 227 11.18 5.50 25.89
CA ARG A 227 12.46 4.98 25.39
C ARG A 227 13.59 5.10 26.42
N ALA A 228 13.61 6.17 27.22
CA ALA A 228 14.59 6.33 28.29
C ALA A 228 14.43 5.27 29.39
N LEU A 229 13.22 4.78 29.65
CA LEU A 229 12.90 3.83 30.73
C LEU A 229 12.97 2.35 30.30
N ALA A 230 12.46 2.02 29.11
CA ALA A 230 12.20 0.64 28.72
C ALA A 230 13.46 -0.25 28.76
N SER A 231 14.56 0.20 28.16
CA SER A 231 15.80 -0.56 28.11
C SER A 231 16.48 -0.69 29.49
N PRO A 232 16.66 0.39 30.28
CA PRO A 232 17.22 0.29 31.62
C PRO A 232 16.41 -0.62 32.57
N LEU A 233 15.08 -0.54 32.57
CA LEU A 233 14.22 -1.34 33.45
C LEU A 233 14.27 -2.83 33.12
N ARG A 234 14.24 -3.19 31.83
CA ARG A 234 14.39 -4.58 31.40
C ARG A 234 15.74 -5.13 31.82
N ARG A 235 16.81 -4.39 31.48
CA ARG A 235 18.18 -4.76 31.78
C ARG A 235 18.40 -5.00 33.28
N ILE A 236 17.96 -4.07 34.14
CA ILE A 236 18.16 -4.23 35.58
C ILE A 236 17.31 -5.38 36.15
N GLY A 237 16.13 -5.63 35.59
CA GLY A 237 15.30 -6.79 35.93
C GLY A 237 16.04 -8.11 35.68
N ASP A 238 16.65 -8.25 34.50
CA ASP A 238 17.42 -9.44 34.10
C ASP A 238 18.71 -9.61 34.91
N GLU A 239 19.43 -8.52 35.17
CA GLU A 239 20.64 -8.51 35.99
C GLU A 239 20.31 -8.91 37.46
N LEU A 240 19.23 -8.38 38.04
CA LEU A 240 18.78 -8.76 39.38
C LEU A 240 18.29 -10.21 39.46
N LEU A 241 17.61 -10.71 38.41
CA LEU A 241 17.21 -12.11 38.34
C LEU A 241 18.43 -13.04 38.32
N THR A 242 19.43 -12.69 37.51
CA THR A 242 20.69 -13.43 37.40
C THR A 242 21.43 -13.43 38.73
N LEU A 243 21.62 -12.26 39.35
CA LEU A 243 22.29 -12.12 40.64
C LEU A 243 21.56 -12.89 41.75
N ARG A 244 20.22 -12.86 41.78
CA ARG A 244 19.45 -13.62 42.76
C ARG A 244 19.72 -15.12 42.64
N ASN A 245 19.67 -15.65 41.42
CA ASN A 245 19.92 -17.08 41.19
C ASN A 245 21.35 -17.47 41.61
N VAL A 246 22.34 -16.60 41.37
CA VAL A 246 23.72 -16.80 41.85
C VAL A 246 23.78 -16.77 43.39
N MET A 247 23.08 -15.86 44.05
CA MET A 247 23.04 -15.79 45.51
C MET A 247 22.32 -16.98 46.15
N ASP A 248 21.24 -17.48 45.55
CA ASP A 248 20.53 -18.68 46.01
C ASP A 248 21.44 -19.93 45.92
N GLN A 249 22.16 -20.09 44.81
CA GLN A 249 23.15 -21.17 44.65
C GLN A 249 24.31 -21.01 45.64
N PHE A 250 24.78 -19.78 45.82
CA PHE A 250 25.85 -19.46 46.75
C PHE A 250 25.47 -19.81 48.19
N ALA A 251 24.28 -19.41 48.64
CA ALA A 251 23.75 -19.74 49.96
C ALA A 251 23.61 -21.25 50.18
N GLY A 252 23.28 -22.00 49.13
CA GLY A 252 23.26 -23.47 49.15
C GLY A 252 24.65 -24.06 49.36
N SER A 253 25.67 -23.54 48.66
CA SER A 253 27.04 -24.03 48.75
C SER A 253 27.73 -23.74 50.10
N LEU A 254 27.35 -22.65 50.77
CA LEU A 254 27.96 -22.24 52.04
C LEU A 254 27.57 -23.15 53.22
N GLY A 255 26.45 -23.88 53.13
CA GLY A 255 25.96 -24.72 54.23
C GLY A 255 26.91 -25.87 54.60
N ASP A 256 27.75 -26.29 53.67
CA ASP A 256 28.66 -27.44 53.82
C ASP A 256 30.14 -27.03 54.01
N GLU A 257 30.42 -25.73 54.09
CA GLU A 257 31.79 -25.19 54.16
C GLU A 257 32.37 -25.19 55.59
N PRO A 258 33.67 -25.55 55.78
CA PRO A 258 34.24 -25.81 57.09
C PRO A 258 34.81 -24.54 57.77
N PHE A 259 34.01 -23.47 57.90
CA PHE A 259 34.37 -22.27 58.66
C PHE A 259 33.30 -21.85 59.67
N THR A 260 33.73 -21.21 60.78
CA THR A 260 32.91 -20.96 61.97
C THR A 260 31.61 -20.21 61.70
N ASN A 261 31.61 -19.25 60.76
CA ASN A 261 30.47 -18.39 60.47
C ASN A 261 29.69 -18.83 59.21
N ALA A 262 29.92 -20.05 58.71
CA ALA A 262 29.28 -20.52 57.47
C ALA A 262 27.73 -20.48 57.50
N PRO A 263 27.05 -20.85 58.60
CA PRO A 263 25.59 -20.73 58.68
C PRO A 263 25.09 -19.27 58.63
N GLU A 264 25.83 -18.35 59.24
CA GLU A 264 25.50 -16.91 59.25
C GLU A 264 25.69 -16.31 57.86
N ALA A 265 26.80 -16.63 57.18
CA ALA A 265 27.03 -16.21 55.80
C ALA A 265 25.97 -16.76 54.83
N ALA A 266 25.52 -18.01 55.03
CA ALA A 266 24.46 -18.60 54.23
C ALA A 266 23.11 -17.87 54.43
N GLU A 267 22.75 -17.49 55.66
CA GLU A 267 21.55 -16.67 55.93
C GLU A 267 21.66 -15.27 55.32
N LEU A 268 22.81 -14.58 55.45
CA LEU A 268 23.02 -13.27 54.84
C LEU A 268 22.91 -13.30 53.30
N ALA A 269 23.37 -14.38 52.66
CA ALA A 269 23.20 -14.59 51.22
C ALA A 269 21.72 -14.79 50.84
N ARG A 270 20.93 -15.52 51.66
CA ARG A 270 19.47 -15.65 51.48
C ARG A 270 18.76 -14.32 51.69
N ASP A 271 19.20 -13.52 52.65
CA ASP A 271 18.65 -12.19 52.90
C ASP A 271 18.93 -11.24 51.73
N ALA A 272 20.14 -11.26 51.16
CA ALA A 272 20.47 -10.52 49.95
C ALA A 272 19.56 -10.93 48.77
N ALA A 273 19.36 -12.23 48.55
CA ALA A 273 18.43 -12.75 47.53
C ALA A 273 16.97 -12.30 47.79
N ARG A 274 16.55 -12.26 49.06
CA ARG A 274 15.22 -11.78 49.47
C ARG A 274 15.03 -10.30 49.18
N VAL A 275 16.07 -9.47 49.33
CA VAL A 275 16.06 -8.04 48.95
C VAL A 275 15.94 -7.85 47.44
N MET A 276 16.60 -8.68 46.62
CA MET A 276 16.57 -8.56 45.15
C MET A 276 15.18 -8.82 44.56
N ARG A 277 14.37 -9.69 45.18
CA ARG A 277 13.05 -10.10 44.66
C ARG A 277 12.09 -8.92 44.40
N PRO A 278 11.75 -8.08 45.39
CA PRO A 278 10.86 -6.94 45.17
C PRO A 278 11.43 -5.90 44.19
N LEU A 279 12.76 -5.75 44.11
CA LEU A 279 13.41 -4.84 43.14
C LEU A 279 13.25 -5.35 41.71
N ARG A 280 13.53 -6.64 41.49
CA ARG A 280 13.29 -7.29 40.20
C ARG A 280 11.82 -7.20 39.81
N ASP A 281 10.90 -7.45 40.75
CA ASP A 281 9.46 -7.36 40.46
C ASP A 281 9.00 -5.93 40.13
N ALA A 282 9.59 -4.91 40.76
CA ALA A 282 9.34 -3.52 40.41
C ALA A 282 9.87 -3.20 39.00
N ALA A 283 11.11 -3.60 38.69
CA ALA A 283 11.70 -3.41 37.37
C ALA A 283 10.87 -4.09 36.26
N ALA A 284 10.47 -5.36 36.49
CA ALA A 284 9.65 -6.12 35.56
C ALA A 284 8.29 -5.47 35.34
N ARG A 285 7.59 -5.04 36.40
CA ARG A 285 6.30 -4.32 36.27
C ARG A 285 6.44 -3.04 35.44
N GLY A 286 7.50 -2.25 35.68
CA GLY A 286 7.73 -1.02 34.94
C GLY A 286 8.06 -1.25 33.46
N ALA A 287 8.82 -2.29 33.13
CA ALA A 287 9.09 -2.65 31.74
C ALA A 287 7.84 -3.17 31.02
N ASP A 288 7.12 -4.08 31.67
CA ASP A 288 5.89 -4.72 31.18
C ASP A 288 4.74 -3.72 30.97
N ALA A 289 4.63 -2.68 31.83
CA ALA A 289 3.68 -1.59 31.64
C ALA A 289 3.89 -0.84 30.32
N LEU A 290 5.14 -0.70 29.86
CA LEU A 290 5.46 -0.04 28.58
C LEU A 290 5.30 -0.99 27.40
N GLU A 291 5.70 -2.26 27.56
CA GLU A 291 5.68 -3.25 26.48
C GLU A 291 4.25 -3.64 26.05
N ARG A 292 3.26 -3.51 26.93
CA ARG A 292 1.85 -3.75 26.61
C ARG A 292 1.16 -2.62 25.83
N LEU A 293 1.81 -1.47 25.67
CA LEU A 293 1.19 -0.34 25.00
C LEU A 293 1.18 -0.54 23.49
N ALA A 294 -0.01 -0.44 22.89
CA ALA A 294 -0.12 -0.32 21.45
C ALA A 294 0.59 0.95 20.95
N PRO A 295 1.16 0.96 19.73
CA PRO A 295 1.75 2.16 19.16
C PRO A 295 0.77 3.35 19.14
N LEU A 296 1.26 4.52 19.56
CA LEU A 296 0.47 5.76 19.54
C LEU A 296 0.71 6.51 18.23
N GLU A 297 -0.25 6.47 17.32
CA GLU A 297 -0.21 7.14 16.01
C GLU A 297 0.17 8.62 16.10
N LEU A 298 -0.32 9.32 17.12
CA LEU A 298 0.00 10.72 17.39
C LEU A 298 1.51 10.97 17.49
N VAL A 299 2.28 10.03 18.09
CA VAL A 299 3.74 10.14 18.18
C VAL A 299 4.34 10.14 16.77
N ALA A 300 3.92 9.22 15.90
CA ALA A 300 4.43 9.13 14.54
C ALA A 300 4.13 10.40 13.74
N ILE A 301 2.93 10.97 13.90
CA ILE A 301 2.53 12.24 13.28
C ILE A 301 3.43 13.37 13.78
N VAL A 302 3.55 13.57 15.09
CA VAL A 302 4.35 14.65 15.67
C VAL A 302 5.81 14.54 15.26
N ARG A 303 6.40 13.34 15.26
CA ARG A 303 7.79 13.12 14.84
C ARG A 303 7.99 13.35 13.35
N THR A 304 7.01 13.00 12.53
CA THR A 304 7.01 13.30 11.09
C THR A 304 7.03 14.81 10.85
N VAL A 305 6.21 15.55 11.61
CA VAL A 305 6.13 17.00 11.53
C VAL A 305 7.42 17.67 12.04
N GLU A 306 8.02 17.18 13.13
CA GLU A 306 9.32 17.69 13.63
C GLU A 306 10.47 17.41 12.68
N ALA A 307 10.41 16.30 11.93
CA ALA A 307 11.50 15.88 11.05
C ALA A 307 11.70 16.79 9.83
N GLY A 308 10.64 17.46 9.38
CA GLY A 308 10.73 18.35 8.22
C GLY A 308 9.38 18.60 7.52
N PRO A 309 9.44 19.04 6.25
CA PRO A 309 8.24 19.29 5.47
C PRO A 309 7.33 18.06 5.37
N CYS A 310 6.03 18.25 5.53
CA CYS A 310 5.04 17.16 5.48
C CYS A 310 3.62 17.68 5.15
N ALA A 311 2.73 16.75 4.84
CA ALA A 311 1.29 16.98 4.80
C ALA A 311 0.61 16.17 5.92
N VAL A 312 -0.16 16.83 6.77
CA VAL A 312 -0.97 16.19 7.80
C VAL A 312 -2.42 16.16 7.32
N ILE A 313 -3.00 14.97 7.20
CA ILE A 313 -4.39 14.77 6.83
C ILE A 313 -5.16 14.50 8.13
N VAL A 314 -6.21 15.28 8.38
CA VAL A 314 -7.05 15.18 9.58
C VAL A 314 -8.48 14.86 9.16
N SER A 315 -9.06 13.83 9.77
CA SER A 315 -10.49 13.50 9.72
C SER A 315 -11.13 13.74 11.10
N PRO A 316 -12.45 13.60 11.25
CA PRO A 316 -13.08 13.70 12.57
C PRO A 316 -12.71 12.57 13.53
N THR A 317 -12.22 11.44 13.01
CA THR A 317 -11.96 10.20 13.76
C THR A 317 -10.47 9.90 13.92
N GLY A 318 -9.60 10.49 13.12
CA GLY A 318 -8.17 10.22 13.14
C GLY A 318 -7.36 11.23 12.35
N ALA A 319 -6.04 11.04 12.35
CA ALA A 319 -5.13 11.82 11.53
C ALA A 319 -3.96 10.96 11.06
N THR A 320 -3.31 11.37 9.98
CA THR A 320 -2.08 10.75 9.49
C THR A 320 -1.17 11.81 8.87
N ALA A 321 0.13 11.53 8.81
CA ALA A 321 1.12 12.42 8.22
C ALA A 321 1.90 11.73 7.10
N VAL A 322 2.06 12.45 5.99
CA VAL A 322 2.85 12.03 4.84
C VAL A 322 4.05 12.96 4.70
N ARG A 323 5.26 12.40 4.69
CA ARG A 323 6.50 13.16 4.49
C ARG A 323 6.55 13.78 3.11
N PHE A 324 7.09 14.99 3.01
CA PHE A 324 7.16 15.69 1.74
C PHE A 324 8.13 15.02 0.77
N GLU A 325 9.20 14.39 1.23
CA GLU A 325 10.12 13.63 0.38
C GLU A 325 9.48 12.37 -0.20
N SER A 326 8.44 11.84 0.46
CA SER A 326 7.62 10.76 -0.08
C SER A 326 6.68 11.27 -1.17
N LEU A 327 6.16 12.49 -1.01
CA LEU A 327 5.38 13.18 -2.05
C LEU A 327 6.29 13.59 -3.24
N PHE A 328 7.55 13.92 -2.97
CA PHE A 328 8.53 14.41 -3.95
C PHE A 328 9.97 13.97 -3.60
N PRO A 329 10.47 12.84 -4.13
CA PRO A 329 11.81 12.35 -3.84
C PRO A 329 12.90 13.34 -4.27
N SER A 330 13.72 13.78 -3.32
CA SER A 330 14.90 14.61 -3.56
C SER A 330 15.96 13.82 -4.32
N GLY A 331 16.02 13.96 -5.65
CA GLY A 331 16.97 13.21 -6.46
C GLY A 331 16.49 12.83 -7.86
N ALA A 332 15.24 13.11 -8.21
CA ALA A 332 14.85 13.13 -9.62
C ALA A 332 15.71 14.20 -10.32
N THR A 333 16.77 13.76 -11.00
CA THR A 333 17.51 14.59 -11.94
C THR A 333 16.48 15.30 -12.80
N ILE A 334 16.32 16.60 -12.57
CA ILE A 334 15.50 17.50 -13.39
C ILE A 334 16.26 17.62 -14.71
N ASP A 335 16.24 16.55 -15.49
CA ASP A 335 16.70 16.58 -16.86
C ASP A 335 15.72 17.45 -17.63
N MET A 336 16.23 18.20 -18.61
CA MET A 336 15.49 19.25 -19.32
C MET A 336 14.41 18.70 -20.27
N GLY A 337 13.44 17.98 -19.72
CA GLY A 337 12.21 17.56 -20.38
C GLY A 337 11.07 17.71 -19.37
N GLY A 338 9.96 18.32 -19.76
CA GLY A 338 8.80 18.63 -18.88
C GLY A 338 8.06 17.43 -18.29
N GLY A 339 8.69 16.25 -18.17
CA GLY A 339 8.09 14.99 -17.75
C GLY A 339 8.21 14.62 -16.28
N ALA A 340 9.28 15.05 -15.60
CA ALA A 340 9.43 14.81 -14.17
C ALA A 340 8.33 15.48 -13.32
N GLY A 341 7.64 16.49 -13.86
CA GLY A 341 6.56 17.18 -13.15
C GLY A 341 5.24 16.40 -13.05
N ALA A 342 4.95 15.54 -14.03
CA ALA A 342 3.71 14.76 -14.08
C ALA A 342 3.74 13.58 -13.10
N ASP A 343 4.85 12.84 -13.08
CA ASP A 343 5.10 11.67 -12.22
C ASP A 343 5.00 12.05 -10.72
N LEU A 344 5.61 13.18 -10.37
CA LEU A 344 5.51 13.78 -9.03
C LEU A 344 4.06 14.16 -8.65
N ARG A 345 3.26 14.59 -9.61
CA ARG A 345 1.84 14.92 -9.38
C ARG A 345 1.03 13.67 -9.07
N PHE A 346 1.19 12.60 -9.85
CA PHE A 346 0.45 11.35 -9.65
C PHE A 346 0.87 10.65 -8.35
N THR A 347 2.16 10.69 -8.01
CA THR A 347 2.66 10.20 -6.72
C THR A 347 2.04 10.99 -5.55
N GLY A 348 2.02 12.33 -5.64
CA GLY A 348 1.39 13.18 -4.63
C GLY A 348 -0.12 12.92 -4.50
N GLU A 349 -0.83 12.81 -5.61
CA GLU A 349 -2.25 12.46 -5.62
C GLU A 349 -2.50 11.10 -4.95
N GLU A 350 -1.74 10.06 -5.32
CA GLU A 350 -1.94 8.72 -4.77
C GLU A 350 -1.71 8.70 -3.27
N LEU A 351 -0.64 9.32 -2.78
CA LEU A 351 -0.33 9.34 -1.36
C LEU A 351 -1.40 10.08 -0.53
N ILE A 352 -1.88 11.23 -1.02
CA ILE A 352 -2.94 11.99 -0.33
C ILE A 352 -4.27 11.23 -0.37
N ALA A 353 -4.66 10.69 -1.54
CA ALA A 353 -5.88 9.89 -1.66
C ALA A 353 -5.84 8.66 -0.77
N THR A 354 -4.69 7.99 -0.70
CA THR A 354 -4.45 6.83 0.16
C THR A 354 -4.57 7.19 1.64
N ALA A 355 -3.97 8.30 2.07
CA ALA A 355 -4.09 8.81 3.43
C ALA A 355 -5.55 9.14 3.81
N ILE A 356 -6.31 9.77 2.91
CA ILE A 356 -7.74 10.04 3.13
C ILE A 356 -8.51 8.73 3.24
N ALA A 357 -8.29 7.78 2.33
CA ALA A 357 -8.98 6.49 2.31
C ALA A 357 -8.79 5.73 3.63
N ALA A 358 -7.55 5.68 4.13
CA ALA A 358 -7.20 5.03 5.40
C ALA A 358 -7.94 5.65 6.60
N LEU A 359 -8.21 6.96 6.59
CA LEU A 359 -8.95 7.66 7.66
C LEU A 359 -10.47 7.53 7.55
N THR A 360 -10.99 7.35 6.34
CA THR A 360 -12.43 7.27 6.07
C THR A 360 -13.01 5.87 6.22
N ASN A 361 -12.19 4.83 6.10
CA ASN A 361 -12.66 3.45 6.12
C ASN A 361 -12.09 2.69 7.33
N PRO A 362 -12.85 2.54 8.43
CA PRO A 362 -12.40 1.81 9.61
C PRO A 362 -12.35 0.28 9.40
N THR A 363 -12.91 -0.26 8.32
CA THR A 363 -12.94 -1.70 8.02
C THR A 363 -11.94 -2.07 6.91
N ASN A 364 -10.71 -1.54 6.99
CA ASN A 364 -9.66 -1.98 6.07
C ASN A 364 -9.37 -3.47 6.29
N PRO A 365 -9.22 -4.27 5.22
CA PRO A 365 -9.01 -5.70 5.35
C PRO A 365 -7.68 -6.02 6.04
N ILE A 366 -7.59 -7.25 6.56
CA ILE A 366 -6.32 -7.88 6.93
C ILE A 366 -5.94 -8.83 5.81
N LEU A 367 -4.76 -8.62 5.24
CA LEU A 367 -4.16 -9.49 4.23
C LEU A 367 -3.31 -10.56 4.92
N ILE A 368 -3.60 -11.83 4.66
CA ILE A 368 -2.88 -12.95 5.26
C ILE A 368 -2.16 -13.73 4.17
N PHE A 369 -0.83 -13.74 4.19
CA PHE A 369 -0.05 -14.55 3.28
C PHE A 369 -0.02 -16.02 3.73
N VAL A 370 -0.53 -16.92 2.91
CA VAL A 370 -0.60 -18.36 3.18
C VAL A 370 0.44 -19.09 2.34
N HIS A 371 1.35 -19.85 2.96
CA HIS A 371 2.36 -20.61 2.23
C HIS A 371 2.92 -21.83 2.96
N GLY A 372 3.54 -22.72 2.19
CA GLY A 372 4.20 -23.94 2.66
C GLY A 372 5.73 -23.84 2.78
N LEU A 373 6.30 -22.64 2.85
CA LEU A 373 7.74 -22.45 3.13
C LEU A 373 8.10 -22.89 4.56
N ASN A 374 9.35 -23.33 4.75
CA ASN A 374 9.86 -23.84 6.03
C ASN A 374 10.36 -22.75 6.98
N GLU A 375 10.35 -21.51 6.54
CA GLU A 375 10.77 -20.35 7.30
C GLU A 375 9.67 -19.29 7.25
N ARG A 376 9.70 -18.38 8.23
CA ARG A 376 8.79 -17.25 8.23
C ARG A 376 9.30 -16.18 7.28
N ILE A 377 8.40 -15.59 6.50
CA ILE A 377 8.74 -14.47 5.61
C ILE A 377 8.43 -13.12 6.25
N LEU A 378 7.54 -13.07 7.26
CA LEU A 378 7.22 -11.87 8.03
C LEU A 378 7.50 -12.06 9.53
N ASP A 379 7.82 -10.96 10.21
CA ASP A 379 7.85 -10.90 11.67
C ASP A 379 6.42 -10.71 12.25
N ASP A 380 6.32 -10.62 13.58
CA ASP A 380 5.02 -10.48 14.27
C ASP A 380 4.35 -9.11 14.02
N ALA A 381 5.11 -8.12 13.53
CA ALA A 381 4.59 -6.82 13.11
C ALA A 381 4.21 -6.79 11.61
N GLY A 382 4.26 -7.94 10.93
CA GLY A 382 4.01 -8.07 9.50
C GLY A 382 5.07 -7.43 8.60
N MET A 383 6.26 -7.10 9.14
CA MET A 383 7.41 -6.62 8.37
C MET A 383 8.17 -7.80 7.75
N PRO A 384 8.94 -7.60 6.67
CA PRO A 384 9.85 -8.62 6.18
C PRO A 384 10.78 -9.15 7.28
N ALA A 385 10.83 -10.47 7.45
CA ALA A 385 11.65 -11.10 8.48
C ALA A 385 13.16 -11.03 8.20
N THR A 386 13.55 -10.84 6.92
CA THR A 386 14.95 -10.74 6.48
C THR A 386 15.13 -9.65 5.42
N PRO A 387 16.37 -9.14 5.21
CA PRO A 387 16.67 -8.18 4.15
C PRO A 387 16.39 -8.72 2.74
N GLU A 388 16.54 -10.03 2.52
CA GLU A 388 16.18 -10.66 1.26
C GLU A 388 14.67 -10.54 1.00
N MET A 389 13.85 -10.83 2.00
CA MET A 389 12.39 -10.67 1.89
C MET A 389 11.98 -9.20 1.76
N GLU A 390 12.73 -8.27 2.37
CA GLU A 390 12.53 -6.83 2.18
C GLU A 390 12.69 -6.43 0.71
N GLY A 391 13.66 -7.02 0.01
CA GLY A 391 13.84 -6.81 -1.43
C GLY A 391 12.74 -7.39 -2.32
N HIS A 392 11.99 -8.40 -1.85
CA HIS A 392 10.92 -9.05 -2.63
C HIS A 392 9.53 -8.49 -2.35
N LEU A 393 9.25 -8.04 -1.12
CA LEU A 393 7.91 -7.66 -0.66
C LEU A 393 7.84 -6.27 0.00
N GLY A 394 8.97 -5.62 0.31
CA GLY A 394 8.99 -4.38 1.09
C GLY A 394 8.10 -3.28 0.53
N HIS A 395 8.18 -2.98 -0.77
CA HIS A 395 7.37 -1.95 -1.40
C HIS A 395 5.90 -2.34 -1.52
N LEU A 396 5.60 -3.62 -1.76
CA LEU A 396 4.23 -4.11 -1.73
C LEU A 396 3.60 -3.94 -0.33
N LEU A 397 4.32 -4.32 0.73
CA LEU A 397 3.85 -4.22 2.11
C LEU A 397 3.68 -2.75 2.52
N ASP A 398 4.63 -1.88 2.17
CA ASP A 398 4.50 -0.43 2.37
C ASP A 398 3.27 0.12 1.65
N ARG A 399 3.02 -0.33 0.42
CA ARG A 399 1.83 0.05 -0.36
C ARG A 399 0.53 -0.36 0.33
N MET A 400 0.47 -1.55 0.93
CA MET A 400 -0.70 -2.03 1.69
C MET A 400 -0.89 -1.24 2.99
N ARG A 401 0.17 -1.04 3.75
CA ARG A 401 0.12 -0.29 5.02
C ARG A 401 -0.27 1.17 4.86
N LEU A 402 0.19 1.83 3.79
CA LEU A 402 -0.24 3.18 3.48
C LEU A 402 -1.76 3.28 3.33
N ARG A 403 -2.42 2.19 2.90
CA ARG A 403 -3.88 2.08 2.74
C ARG A 403 -4.58 1.57 4.00
N GLY A 404 -3.87 1.43 5.11
CA GLY A 404 -4.40 0.88 6.36
C GLY A 404 -4.71 -0.62 6.30
N ILE A 405 -4.15 -1.35 5.33
CA ILE A 405 -4.27 -2.80 5.23
C ILE A 405 -3.15 -3.41 6.07
N ASP A 406 -3.51 -4.08 7.15
CA ASP A 406 -2.55 -4.83 7.96
C ASP A 406 -2.23 -6.15 7.28
N VAL A 407 -1.01 -6.64 7.50
CA VAL A 407 -0.51 -7.86 6.88
C VAL A 407 -0.07 -8.84 7.95
N ALA A 408 -0.51 -10.08 7.82
CA ALA A 408 -0.10 -11.19 8.66
C ALA A 408 0.39 -12.37 7.80
N GLU A 409 1.03 -13.34 8.45
CA GLU A 409 1.56 -14.54 7.81
C GLU A 409 0.93 -15.80 8.41
N TRP A 410 0.56 -16.75 7.55
CA TRP A 410 0.28 -18.13 7.93
C TRP A 410 1.25 -19.09 7.20
N ALA A 411 2.36 -19.40 7.87
CA ALA A 411 3.31 -20.43 7.44
C ALA A 411 2.79 -21.83 7.79
N VAL A 412 1.94 -22.38 6.92
CA VAL A 412 1.21 -23.66 7.12
C VAL A 412 2.13 -24.84 7.42
N ALA A 413 3.36 -24.83 6.90
CA ALA A 413 4.34 -25.88 7.18
C ALA A 413 4.82 -25.88 8.65
N GLN A 414 4.80 -24.73 9.31
CA GLN A 414 5.24 -24.54 10.69
C GLN A 414 4.07 -24.48 11.69
N GLN A 415 2.91 -23.98 11.26
CA GLN A 415 1.74 -23.75 12.09
C GLN A 415 0.51 -24.41 11.47
N SER A 416 -0.10 -25.34 12.19
CA SER A 416 -1.29 -26.08 11.71
C SER A 416 -2.60 -25.30 11.79
N SER A 417 -2.60 -24.13 12.43
CA SER A 417 -3.76 -23.27 12.59
C SER A 417 -3.42 -21.84 12.18
N PRO A 418 -4.39 -21.05 11.70
CA PRO A 418 -4.17 -19.66 11.33
C PRO A 418 -3.57 -18.82 12.48
N PRO A 419 -2.85 -17.73 12.17
CA PRO A 419 -2.32 -16.82 13.17
C PRO A 419 -3.46 -16.19 14.00
N THR A 420 -3.17 -15.86 15.26
CA THR A 420 -4.09 -15.05 16.06
C THR A 420 -4.09 -13.62 15.54
N LEU A 421 -5.29 -13.05 15.36
CA LEU A 421 -5.46 -11.67 14.91
C LEU A 421 -5.96 -10.76 16.02
N LEU A 422 -6.01 -11.22 17.28
CA LEU A 422 -6.61 -10.46 18.40
C LEU A 422 -5.94 -9.09 18.62
N GLU A 423 -4.66 -8.95 18.29
CA GLU A 423 -3.95 -7.66 18.39
C GLU A 423 -4.32 -6.70 17.24
N LEU A 424 -4.59 -7.23 16.04
CA LEU A 424 -4.92 -6.47 14.83
C LEU A 424 -6.42 -6.19 14.68
N ASP A 425 -7.24 -7.12 15.16
CA ASP A 425 -8.71 -7.07 15.12
C ASP A 425 -9.31 -7.68 16.39
N PRO A 426 -9.28 -6.94 17.52
CA PRO A 426 -9.85 -7.42 18.78
C PRO A 426 -11.33 -7.75 18.72
N GLU A 427 -12.07 -7.10 17.80
CA GLU A 427 -13.53 -7.22 17.65
C GLU A 427 -13.92 -8.26 16.59
N GLY A 428 -12.98 -8.73 15.77
CA GLY A 428 -13.24 -9.68 14.68
C GLY A 428 -14.14 -9.09 13.59
N ALA A 429 -14.11 -7.77 13.39
CA ALA A 429 -15.02 -7.06 12.50
C ALA A 429 -14.40 -6.77 11.11
N ARG A 430 -13.09 -6.95 10.93
CA ARG A 430 -12.39 -6.60 9.70
C ARG A 430 -12.46 -7.74 8.69
N PRO A 431 -12.67 -7.46 7.39
CA PRO A 431 -12.61 -8.49 6.36
C PRO A 431 -11.23 -9.14 6.30
N LEU A 432 -11.18 -10.46 6.19
CA LEU A 432 -9.94 -11.21 6.00
C LEU A 432 -9.76 -11.53 4.51
N VAL A 433 -8.55 -11.41 3.99
CA VAL A 433 -8.20 -11.80 2.62
C VAL A 433 -7.00 -12.73 2.67
N TRP A 434 -7.17 -13.95 2.16
CA TRP A 434 -6.15 -14.99 2.20
C TRP A 434 -5.41 -15.07 0.86
N ALA A 435 -4.15 -14.62 0.81
CA ALA A 435 -3.36 -14.60 -0.42
C ALA A 435 -2.27 -15.68 -0.39
N THR A 436 -2.23 -16.55 -1.40
CA THR A 436 -1.25 -17.64 -1.43
C THR A 436 0.08 -17.21 -2.06
N ILE A 437 1.17 -17.72 -1.49
CA ILE A 437 2.48 -17.80 -2.16
C ILE A 437 2.73 -19.27 -2.45
N GLY A 438 2.74 -19.61 -3.74
CA GLY A 438 2.94 -20.98 -4.21
C GLY A 438 4.33 -21.51 -3.88
N ILE A 439 4.45 -22.82 -3.67
CA ILE A 439 5.73 -23.49 -3.45
C ILE A 439 6.04 -24.44 -4.61
N SER A 440 7.28 -24.47 -5.04
CA SER A 440 7.73 -25.45 -6.03
C SER A 440 7.95 -26.81 -5.36
N VAL A 441 7.37 -27.87 -5.95
CA VAL A 441 7.52 -29.24 -5.45
C VAL A 441 8.53 -29.99 -6.29
N THR A 442 9.77 -30.02 -5.81
CA THR A 442 10.88 -30.77 -6.42
C THR A 442 11.41 -31.89 -5.52
N THR A 443 10.93 -32.00 -4.28
CA THR A 443 11.33 -33.01 -3.30
C THR A 443 10.11 -33.65 -2.61
N PRO A 444 10.25 -34.85 -2.02
CA PRO A 444 9.19 -35.48 -1.22
C PRO A 444 8.69 -34.60 -0.06
N GLU A 445 9.60 -33.91 0.64
CA GLU A 445 9.24 -32.98 1.72
C GLU A 445 8.47 -31.78 1.17
N GLY A 446 8.79 -31.33 -0.04
CA GLY A 446 7.99 -30.32 -0.74
C GLY A 446 6.57 -30.77 -1.01
N ALA A 447 6.38 -32.05 -1.38
CA ALA A 447 5.06 -32.62 -1.62
C ALA A 447 4.23 -32.73 -0.32
N GLU A 448 4.85 -33.11 0.80
CA GLU A 448 4.18 -33.12 2.10
C GLU A 448 3.70 -31.71 2.49
N ARG A 449 4.55 -30.69 2.29
CA ARG A 449 4.19 -29.29 2.55
C ARG A 449 3.08 -28.80 1.65
N LEU A 450 3.09 -29.17 0.36
CA LEU A 450 1.98 -28.89 -0.55
C LEU A 450 0.68 -29.52 -0.04
N GLY A 451 0.73 -30.77 0.44
CA GLY A 451 -0.43 -31.43 1.05
C GLY A 451 -1.01 -30.63 2.22
N ARG A 452 -0.18 -30.06 3.10
CA ARG A 452 -0.66 -29.20 4.19
C ARG A 452 -1.29 -27.90 3.68
N VAL A 453 -0.72 -27.28 2.65
CA VAL A 453 -1.29 -26.08 2.01
C VAL A 453 -2.66 -26.40 1.39
N VAL A 454 -2.77 -27.52 0.68
CA VAL A 454 -4.02 -28.00 0.09
C VAL A 454 -5.08 -28.18 1.17
N SER A 455 -4.79 -28.90 2.26
CA SER A 455 -5.75 -29.10 3.36
C SER A 455 -6.16 -27.79 4.05
N SER A 456 -5.27 -26.81 4.11
CA SER A 456 -5.58 -25.49 4.69
C SER A 456 -6.48 -24.68 3.75
N LEU A 457 -6.24 -24.73 2.43
CA LEU A 457 -7.11 -24.10 1.43
C LEU A 457 -8.49 -24.76 1.37
N GLU A 458 -8.57 -26.09 1.51
CA GLU A 458 -9.84 -26.80 1.65
C GLU A 458 -10.65 -26.25 2.83
N ALA A 459 -10.02 -26.12 4.00
CA ALA A 459 -10.67 -25.58 5.19
C ALA A 459 -11.15 -24.12 4.99
N LEU A 460 -10.34 -23.27 4.35
CA LEU A 460 -10.74 -21.90 3.99
C LEU A 460 -11.92 -21.91 3.01
N PHE A 461 -11.89 -22.78 2.01
CA PHE A 461 -12.98 -22.88 1.04
C PHE A 461 -14.28 -23.39 1.64
N GLU A 462 -14.22 -24.36 2.55
CA GLU A 462 -15.36 -24.85 3.32
C GLU A 462 -15.95 -23.78 4.25
N ALA A 463 -15.09 -22.93 4.84
CA ALA A 463 -15.51 -21.81 5.68
C ALA A 463 -16.11 -20.63 4.91
N GLY A 464 -16.06 -20.64 3.58
CA GLY A 464 -16.57 -19.52 2.77
C GLY A 464 -15.61 -18.33 2.67
N GLU A 465 -14.36 -18.51 3.08
CA GLU A 465 -13.35 -17.46 3.11
C GLU A 465 -12.95 -17.00 1.69
N PRO A 466 -12.63 -15.70 1.49
CA PRO A 466 -12.22 -15.18 0.20
C PRO A 466 -10.70 -15.37 -0.02
N VAL A 467 -10.32 -15.93 -1.16
CA VAL A 467 -8.94 -16.33 -1.45
C VAL A 467 -8.39 -15.67 -2.72
N LEU A 468 -7.17 -15.16 -2.64
CA LEU A 468 -6.32 -14.84 -3.79
C LEU A 468 -5.34 -16.00 -4.00
N LEU A 469 -5.60 -16.83 -5.01
CA LEU A 469 -4.81 -18.02 -5.31
C LEU A 469 -3.81 -17.74 -6.45
N SER A 470 -2.52 -17.73 -6.11
CA SER A 470 -1.43 -17.78 -7.08
C SER A 470 -1.03 -19.22 -7.35
N VAL A 471 -1.05 -19.63 -8.63
CA VAL A 471 -0.76 -21.03 -9.02
C VAL A 471 0.66 -21.17 -9.58
N GLU A 472 1.34 -22.19 -9.06
CA GLU A 472 2.68 -22.60 -9.44
C GLU A 472 2.60 -23.75 -10.46
N PRO A 473 3.44 -23.78 -11.52
CA PRO A 473 3.46 -24.90 -12.45
C PRO A 473 3.72 -26.25 -11.75
N SER A 474 2.89 -27.24 -12.05
CA SER A 474 2.92 -28.55 -11.39
C SER A 474 3.48 -29.63 -12.31
N THR A 475 4.28 -30.53 -11.76
CA THR A 475 4.83 -31.68 -12.47
C THR A 475 3.95 -32.92 -12.34
N LEU A 476 2.92 -32.90 -11.48
CA LEU A 476 1.99 -34.03 -11.27
C LEU A 476 1.24 -34.44 -12.56
N PRO A 477 0.72 -33.50 -13.38
CA PRO A 477 0.04 -33.88 -14.62
C PRO A 477 0.94 -34.66 -15.60
N ALA A 478 2.26 -34.43 -15.57
CA ALA A 478 3.20 -35.13 -16.44
C ALA A 478 3.35 -36.62 -16.11
N VAL A 479 3.01 -37.03 -14.87
CA VAL A 479 2.99 -38.44 -14.44
C VAL A 479 1.58 -39.03 -14.40
N GLY A 480 0.57 -38.28 -14.86
CA GLY A 480 -0.83 -38.71 -14.93
C GLY A 480 -1.61 -38.51 -13.63
N GLU A 481 -1.06 -37.77 -12.66
CA GLU A 481 -1.76 -37.41 -11.43
C GLU A 481 -2.35 -35.99 -11.55
N PRO A 482 -3.59 -35.75 -11.07
CA PRO A 482 -4.15 -34.41 -11.06
C PRO A 482 -3.39 -33.52 -10.07
N ASP A 483 -3.25 -32.24 -10.40
CA ASP A 483 -2.74 -31.25 -9.46
C ASP A 483 -3.84 -30.93 -8.42
N PRO A 484 -3.60 -31.15 -7.11
CA PRO A 484 -4.61 -30.89 -6.10
C PRO A 484 -5.07 -29.43 -6.08
N ILE A 485 -4.19 -28.46 -6.34
CA ILE A 485 -4.57 -27.03 -6.38
C ILE A 485 -5.53 -26.76 -7.55
N ALA A 486 -5.31 -27.40 -8.69
CA ALA A 486 -6.18 -27.26 -9.85
C ALA A 486 -7.57 -27.85 -9.60
N THR A 487 -7.66 -28.97 -8.89
CA THR A 487 -8.93 -29.60 -8.51
C THR A 487 -9.74 -28.74 -7.54
N LEU A 488 -9.08 -28.04 -6.61
CA LEU A 488 -9.77 -27.24 -5.58
C LEU A 488 -10.63 -26.09 -6.13
N ILE A 489 -10.28 -25.56 -7.31
CA ILE A 489 -10.96 -24.41 -7.91
C ILE A 489 -12.10 -24.79 -8.86
N GLU A 490 -12.23 -26.08 -9.23
CA GLU A 490 -13.29 -26.55 -10.14
C GLU A 490 -14.71 -26.16 -9.68
N PRO A 491 -15.07 -26.22 -8.38
CA PRO A 491 -16.39 -25.79 -7.91
C PRO A 491 -16.72 -24.31 -8.16
N PHE A 492 -15.73 -23.48 -8.49
CA PHE A 492 -15.92 -22.07 -8.84
C PHE A 492 -16.15 -21.87 -10.35
N GLY A 493 -16.27 -22.93 -11.15
CA GLY A 493 -16.39 -22.84 -12.60
C GLY A 493 -15.07 -22.50 -13.29
N LEU A 494 -13.94 -22.86 -12.68
CA LEU A 494 -12.60 -22.60 -13.20
C LEU A 494 -11.82 -23.91 -13.35
N ARG A 495 -11.08 -24.07 -14.45
CA ARG A 495 -10.12 -25.17 -14.62
C ARG A 495 -8.76 -24.61 -15.03
N ILE A 496 -7.68 -25.01 -14.38
CA ILE A 496 -6.33 -24.53 -14.71
C ILE A 496 -5.45 -25.64 -15.26
N ASP A 497 -4.74 -25.34 -16.35
CA ASP A 497 -3.75 -26.23 -16.96
C ASP A 497 -2.37 -26.06 -16.31
N SER A 498 -2.26 -26.47 -15.05
CA SER A 498 -1.04 -26.26 -14.25
C SER A 498 0.18 -27.05 -14.75
N GLY A 499 -0.05 -28.09 -15.56
CA GLY A 499 0.99 -28.93 -16.14
C GLY A 499 1.70 -28.35 -17.36
N ARG A 500 1.10 -27.32 -18.00
CA ARG A 500 1.57 -26.75 -19.28
C ARG A 500 1.67 -25.23 -19.21
N PRO A 501 2.67 -24.67 -18.50
CA PRO A 501 2.92 -23.24 -18.48
C PRO A 501 3.20 -22.71 -19.88
N LEU A 502 2.75 -21.48 -20.14
CA LEU A 502 2.84 -20.82 -21.42
C LEU A 502 4.25 -20.32 -21.70
N LEU A 503 4.81 -20.75 -22.83
CA LEU A 503 6.02 -20.19 -23.41
C LEU A 503 5.65 -19.32 -24.60
N ARG A 504 6.49 -18.32 -24.87
CA ARG A 504 6.38 -17.44 -26.03
C ARG A 504 7.67 -17.40 -26.81
N ARG A 505 7.58 -17.56 -28.13
CA ARG A 505 8.67 -17.30 -29.05
C ARG A 505 8.66 -15.82 -29.45
N ILE A 506 9.79 -15.15 -29.29
CA ILE A 506 10.03 -13.80 -29.79
C ILE A 506 11.16 -13.80 -30.82
N SER A 507 11.11 -12.89 -31.79
CA SER A 507 12.19 -12.72 -32.75
C SER A 507 13.13 -11.62 -32.28
N THR A 508 14.41 -11.93 -32.09
CA THR A 508 15.45 -10.95 -31.73
C THR A 508 16.49 -10.81 -32.85
N ALA A 509 17.37 -9.81 -32.76
CA ALA A 509 18.48 -9.64 -33.70
C ALA A 509 19.45 -10.84 -33.72
N SER A 510 19.50 -11.61 -32.62
CA SER A 510 20.35 -12.79 -32.46
C SER A 510 19.66 -14.09 -32.87
N GLY A 511 18.39 -14.05 -33.25
CA GLY A 511 17.56 -15.23 -33.57
C GLY A 511 16.29 -15.34 -32.72
N PRO A 512 15.51 -16.42 -32.88
CA PRO A 512 14.34 -16.68 -32.06
C PRO A 512 14.75 -16.98 -30.61
N GLU A 513 14.13 -16.31 -29.65
CA GLU A 513 14.32 -16.51 -28.21
C GLU A 513 13.00 -16.98 -27.59
N ILE A 514 13.08 -17.88 -26.60
CA ILE A 514 11.91 -18.37 -25.87
C ILE A 514 11.83 -17.69 -24.51
N GLN A 515 10.69 -17.06 -24.25
CA GLN A 515 10.38 -16.40 -22.99
C GLN A 515 9.32 -17.20 -22.22
N SER A 516 9.50 -17.29 -20.90
CA SER A 516 8.52 -17.90 -19.99
C SER A 516 7.57 -16.87 -19.35
N GLY A 517 7.87 -15.58 -19.48
CA GLY A 517 7.01 -14.50 -18.99
C GLY A 517 6.02 -14.06 -20.05
N GLN A 518 4.76 -13.90 -19.67
CA GLN A 518 3.73 -13.33 -20.53
C GLN A 518 3.40 -11.91 -20.09
N THR A 519 3.39 -10.97 -21.04
CA THR A 519 2.83 -9.64 -20.79
C THR A 519 1.43 -9.57 -21.36
N ALA A 520 0.44 -9.37 -20.49
CA ALA A 520 -0.96 -9.16 -20.83
C ALA A 520 -1.39 -7.74 -20.48
N SER A 521 -2.24 -7.14 -21.30
CA SER A 521 -2.84 -5.82 -21.04
C SER A 521 -4.32 -5.74 -21.40
N ARG A 522 -4.85 -6.80 -22.00
CA ARG A 522 -6.28 -6.97 -22.26
C ARG A 522 -6.94 -7.59 -21.02
N SER A 523 -8.08 -7.03 -20.66
CA SER A 523 -8.92 -7.49 -19.57
C SER A 523 -10.39 -7.41 -19.97
N ASP A 524 -11.23 -8.19 -19.30
CA ASP A 524 -12.69 -8.05 -19.37
C ASP A 524 -13.14 -6.83 -18.56
N ASP A 525 -13.84 -5.90 -19.19
CA ASP A 525 -14.32 -4.68 -18.55
C ASP A 525 -15.70 -4.84 -17.88
N SER A 526 -16.29 -6.04 -17.91
CA SER A 526 -17.50 -6.35 -17.16
C SER A 526 -17.26 -6.49 -15.65
N HIS A 527 -16.04 -6.89 -15.24
CA HIS A 527 -15.67 -7.08 -13.84
C HIS A 527 -14.93 -5.85 -13.28
N PRO A 528 -15.16 -5.43 -12.01
CA PRO A 528 -14.46 -4.29 -11.40
C PRO A 528 -12.93 -4.37 -11.47
N ILE A 529 -12.35 -5.53 -11.15
CA ILE A 529 -10.90 -5.76 -11.25
C ILE A 529 -10.42 -5.58 -12.70
N GLY A 530 -11.10 -6.22 -13.65
CA GLY A 530 -10.75 -6.15 -15.06
C GLY A 530 -10.81 -4.73 -15.62
N ARG A 531 -11.79 -3.91 -15.21
CA ARG A 531 -11.83 -2.46 -15.50
C ARG A 531 -10.64 -1.70 -14.94
N ALA A 532 -10.22 -2.01 -13.71
CA ALA A 532 -9.10 -1.30 -13.07
C ALA A 532 -7.78 -1.56 -13.79
N VAL A 533 -7.55 -2.80 -14.24
CA VAL A 533 -6.30 -3.23 -14.90
C VAL A 533 -6.33 -3.14 -16.43
N SER A 534 -7.43 -2.66 -17.01
CA SER A 534 -7.58 -2.59 -18.47
C SER A 534 -6.57 -1.65 -19.12
N GLY A 535 -5.85 -2.20 -20.11
CA GLY A 535 -4.80 -1.51 -20.86
C GLY A 535 -3.46 -1.44 -20.12
N LEU A 536 -3.31 -2.10 -18.96
CA LEU A 536 -2.08 -2.06 -18.18
C LEU A 536 -1.23 -3.26 -18.47
N ASN A 537 0.04 -3.03 -18.80
CA ASN A 537 0.97 -4.13 -18.94
C ASN A 537 1.15 -4.82 -17.59
N THR A 538 0.80 -6.11 -17.54
CA THR A 538 0.96 -7.01 -16.41
C THR A 538 1.88 -8.15 -16.85
N LEU A 539 3.00 -8.33 -16.17
CA LEU A 539 3.94 -9.43 -16.43
C LEU A 539 3.63 -10.61 -15.52
N LEU A 540 3.34 -11.77 -16.11
CA LEU A 540 3.08 -13.01 -15.40
C LEU A 540 4.17 -14.04 -15.76
N PRO A 541 5.15 -14.31 -14.88
CA PRO A 541 6.15 -15.34 -15.11
C PRO A 541 5.54 -16.74 -15.08
N TRP A 542 5.98 -17.62 -15.99
CA TRP A 542 5.57 -19.03 -16.05
C TRP A 542 4.05 -19.23 -16.08
N SER A 543 3.32 -18.32 -16.72
CA SER A 543 1.87 -18.27 -16.55
C SER A 543 1.17 -19.51 -17.11
N GLN A 544 0.10 -19.99 -16.48
CA GLN A 544 -0.70 -21.13 -16.92
C GLN A 544 -2.07 -20.67 -17.41
N HIS A 545 -2.65 -21.46 -18.32
CA HIS A 545 -3.96 -21.15 -18.87
C HIS A 545 -5.08 -21.55 -17.90
N ILE A 546 -6.01 -20.62 -17.67
CA ILE A 546 -7.25 -20.85 -16.93
C ILE A 546 -8.40 -20.92 -17.93
N GLU A 547 -9.15 -21.99 -17.93
CA GLU A 547 -10.43 -22.09 -18.62
C GLU A 547 -11.54 -21.60 -17.69
N VAL A 548 -12.34 -20.68 -18.18
CA VAL A 548 -13.57 -20.23 -17.53
C VAL A 548 -14.70 -21.09 -18.08
N ILE A 549 -15.38 -21.83 -17.21
CA ILE A 549 -16.47 -22.71 -17.59
C ILE A 549 -17.76 -21.89 -17.52
N ASP A 550 -18.44 -21.74 -18.65
CA ASP A 550 -19.71 -21.01 -18.70
C ASP A 550 -20.73 -21.65 -17.74
N ALA A 551 -21.32 -20.81 -16.90
CA ALA A 551 -22.40 -21.19 -16.01
C ALA A 551 -23.63 -21.61 -16.82
N GLU A 552 -24.19 -22.80 -16.53
CA GLU A 552 -25.59 -23.10 -16.91
C GLU A 552 -26.54 -22.17 -16.12
N ASP A 553 -27.75 -21.91 -16.61
CA ASP A 553 -28.69 -20.91 -16.04
C ASP A 553 -29.02 -21.13 -14.53
N ASP A 554 -28.77 -22.32 -13.97
CA ASP A 554 -28.93 -22.70 -12.55
C ASP A 554 -27.59 -22.86 -11.78
N ALA A 555 -26.45 -22.40 -12.32
CA ALA A 555 -25.14 -22.66 -11.74
C ALA A 555 -24.93 -21.93 -10.40
N HIS A 556 -24.39 -22.67 -9.42
CA HIS A 556 -23.96 -22.13 -8.13
C HIS A 556 -22.65 -21.34 -8.20
N ALA A 557 -22.04 -21.19 -9.38
CA ALA A 557 -20.80 -20.45 -9.54
C ALA A 557 -20.82 -19.63 -10.84
N HIS A 558 -20.15 -18.48 -10.81
CA HIS A 558 -19.98 -17.59 -11.94
C HIS A 558 -18.55 -17.07 -11.97
N ALA A 559 -17.93 -17.06 -13.15
CA ALA A 559 -16.53 -16.68 -13.32
C ALA A 559 -16.33 -15.67 -14.46
N TRP A 560 -15.29 -14.83 -14.31
CA TRP A 560 -14.92 -13.78 -15.26
C TRP A 560 -13.43 -13.87 -15.59
N PRO A 561 -13.05 -13.87 -16.88
CA PRO A 561 -11.64 -13.74 -17.26
C PRO A 561 -11.13 -12.33 -16.95
N LEU A 562 -10.06 -12.19 -16.18
CA LEU A 562 -9.52 -10.87 -15.81
C LEU A 562 -8.38 -10.41 -16.71
N LEU A 563 -7.47 -11.32 -17.08
CA LEU A 563 -6.35 -11.02 -17.97
C LEU A 563 -6.29 -12.07 -19.08
N THR A 564 -6.26 -11.61 -20.32
CA THR A 564 -6.25 -12.50 -21.49
C THR A 564 -5.15 -12.14 -22.48
N LEU A 565 -4.71 -13.14 -23.24
CA LEU A 565 -3.87 -13.02 -24.41
C LEU A 565 -4.66 -13.51 -25.64
N ASP A 566 -4.47 -12.82 -26.75
CA ASP A 566 -4.99 -13.27 -28.03
C ASP A 566 -4.31 -14.56 -28.47
N ASP A 567 -5.03 -15.33 -29.27
CA ASP A 567 -4.48 -16.51 -29.92
C ASP A 567 -3.28 -16.12 -30.80
N SER A 568 -2.20 -16.89 -30.69
CA SER A 568 -0.95 -16.64 -31.39
C SER A 568 -0.19 -17.93 -31.58
N ARG A 569 0.31 -18.15 -32.81
CA ARG A 569 1.17 -19.30 -33.16
C ARG A 569 2.53 -19.29 -32.46
N ASP A 570 2.87 -18.20 -31.79
CA ASP A 570 4.11 -18.04 -31.04
C ASP A 570 3.92 -18.29 -29.54
N ILE A 571 2.71 -18.58 -29.08
CA ILE A 571 2.40 -18.89 -27.67
C ILE A 571 1.85 -20.31 -27.59
N TRP A 572 2.33 -21.12 -26.65
CA TRP A 572 1.84 -22.47 -26.41
C TRP A 572 2.06 -22.87 -24.95
N GLY A 573 1.22 -23.75 -24.42
CA GLY A 573 1.44 -24.44 -23.15
C GLY A 573 2.41 -25.60 -23.34
N GLU A 574 3.63 -25.46 -22.80
CA GLU A 574 4.70 -26.43 -22.94
C GLU A 574 4.58 -27.55 -21.90
N ALA A 575 4.48 -28.81 -22.34
CA ALA A 575 4.39 -29.96 -21.44
C ALA A 575 5.75 -30.38 -20.84
N ARG A 576 6.88 -30.07 -21.49
CA ARG A 576 8.23 -30.42 -21.04
C ARG A 576 9.03 -29.19 -20.59
N TRP A 577 8.44 -28.45 -19.66
CA TRP A 577 8.99 -27.18 -19.18
C TRP A 577 10.05 -27.33 -18.07
N ALA A 578 10.03 -28.42 -17.30
CA ALA A 578 10.80 -28.55 -16.05
C ALA A 578 12.31 -28.37 -16.23
N GLU A 579 12.91 -29.01 -17.23
CA GLU A 579 14.35 -28.87 -17.53
C GLU A 579 14.70 -27.44 -17.94
N PHE A 580 13.85 -26.81 -18.76
CA PHE A 580 14.04 -25.43 -19.20
C PHE A 580 13.90 -24.44 -18.03
N ARG A 581 13.01 -24.73 -17.08
CA ARG A 581 12.79 -23.91 -15.89
C ARG A 581 13.99 -23.91 -14.93
N ALA A 582 14.65 -25.06 -14.78
CA ALA A 582 15.83 -25.21 -13.92
C ALA A 582 17.02 -24.32 -14.36
N LEU A 583 17.05 -23.87 -15.61
CA LEU A 583 18.05 -22.93 -16.12
C LEU A 583 17.75 -21.50 -15.65
N SER A 584 18.81 -20.72 -15.39
CA SER A 584 18.67 -19.27 -15.17
C SER A 584 18.23 -18.53 -16.43
N GLY A 585 17.70 -17.31 -16.32
CA GLY A 585 17.28 -16.53 -17.49
C GLY A 585 18.41 -16.30 -18.51
N ALA A 586 19.63 -16.04 -18.02
CA ALA A 586 20.82 -15.90 -18.87
C ALA A 586 21.16 -17.21 -19.60
N GLN A 587 21.04 -18.36 -18.91
CA GLN A 587 21.29 -19.67 -19.51
C GLN A 587 20.22 -20.04 -20.54
N ARG A 588 18.93 -19.76 -20.27
CA ARG A 588 17.82 -20.02 -21.21
C ARG A 588 18.02 -19.33 -22.55
N SER A 589 18.54 -18.10 -22.53
CA SER A 589 18.83 -17.31 -23.73
C SER A 589 19.96 -17.90 -24.60
N MET A 590 20.75 -18.83 -24.05
CA MET A 590 21.90 -19.46 -24.71
C MET A 590 21.64 -20.92 -25.12
N VAL A 591 20.44 -21.45 -24.90
CA VAL A 591 20.11 -22.84 -25.22
C VAL A 591 20.07 -23.03 -26.74
N SER A 592 20.90 -23.93 -27.27
CA SER A 592 20.97 -24.20 -28.71
C SER A 592 19.69 -24.79 -29.30
N ASN A 593 18.97 -25.61 -28.52
CA ASN A 593 17.70 -26.24 -28.89
C ASN A 593 16.64 -25.90 -27.83
N PRO A 594 16.07 -24.69 -27.86
CA PRO A 594 15.03 -24.33 -26.90
C PRO A 594 13.73 -25.11 -27.18
N PRO A 595 12.78 -25.15 -26.23
CA PRO A 595 11.49 -25.80 -26.43
C PRO A 595 10.77 -25.28 -27.68
N THR A 596 10.11 -26.18 -28.41
CA THR A 596 9.31 -25.84 -29.60
C THR A 596 7.96 -26.56 -29.53
N PRO A 597 6.86 -25.92 -30.00
CA PRO A 597 5.53 -26.49 -29.88
C PRO A 597 5.40 -27.86 -30.58
N ASP A 598 4.88 -28.85 -29.86
CA ASP A 598 4.49 -30.18 -30.34
C ASP A 598 2.99 -30.41 -30.10
N PRO A 599 2.14 -30.33 -31.15
CA PRO A 599 0.68 -30.48 -31.05
C PRO A 599 0.20 -31.80 -30.43
N ARG A 600 1.07 -32.81 -30.30
CA ARG A 600 0.70 -34.12 -29.70
C ARG A 600 0.65 -34.10 -28.18
N ARG A 601 1.30 -33.11 -27.55
CA ARG A 601 1.47 -33.05 -26.09
C ARG A 601 1.24 -31.65 -25.53
N ASP A 602 1.57 -30.63 -26.30
CA ASP A 602 1.47 -29.24 -25.89
C ASP A 602 0.07 -28.70 -26.15
N ASN A 603 -0.31 -27.68 -25.38
CA ASN A 603 -1.53 -26.94 -25.67
C ASN A 603 -1.18 -25.82 -26.67
N ILE A 604 -1.75 -25.85 -27.86
CA ILE A 604 -1.48 -24.88 -28.94
C ILE A 604 -2.70 -24.04 -29.31
N ASP A 605 -3.81 -24.22 -28.58
CA ASP A 605 -5.09 -23.61 -28.89
C ASP A 605 -5.37 -22.45 -27.92
N GLY A 606 -5.16 -21.22 -28.39
CA GLY A 606 -5.61 -20.01 -27.70
C GLY A 606 -7.08 -19.67 -28.02
N PRO A 607 -7.64 -18.57 -27.46
CA PRO A 607 -6.99 -17.54 -26.64
C PRO A 607 -6.67 -18.00 -25.21
N TRP A 608 -5.81 -17.25 -24.52
CA TRP A 608 -5.28 -17.65 -23.22
C TRP A 608 -5.77 -16.72 -22.10
N THR A 609 -6.61 -17.20 -21.19
CA THR A 609 -6.88 -16.50 -19.93
C THR A 609 -5.79 -16.86 -18.91
N LEU A 610 -5.23 -15.84 -18.26
CA LEU A 610 -4.10 -15.97 -17.31
C LEU A 610 -4.49 -15.64 -15.86
N ALA A 611 -5.56 -14.87 -15.68
CA ALA A 611 -6.15 -14.57 -14.38
C ALA A 611 -7.68 -14.56 -14.52
N ALA A 612 -8.38 -14.99 -13.49
CA ALA A 612 -9.84 -15.02 -13.44
C ALA A 612 -10.35 -14.67 -12.03
N ALA A 613 -11.54 -14.07 -11.96
CA ALA A 613 -12.32 -13.93 -10.73
C ALA A 613 -13.49 -14.91 -10.78
N ALA A 614 -13.93 -15.41 -9.63
CA ALA A 614 -15.10 -16.25 -9.53
C ALA A 614 -15.85 -16.03 -8.23
N GLU A 615 -17.16 -16.17 -8.30
CA GLU A 615 -18.07 -16.21 -7.17
C GLU A 615 -18.75 -17.57 -7.11
N ARG A 616 -18.90 -18.11 -5.89
CA ARG A 616 -19.62 -19.36 -5.64
C ARG A 616 -20.61 -19.18 -4.51
N ARG A 617 -21.87 -19.55 -4.74
CA ARG A 617 -22.94 -19.54 -3.74
C ARG A 617 -22.89 -20.84 -2.93
N ILE A 618 -22.58 -20.72 -1.64
CA ILE A 618 -22.57 -21.86 -0.70
C ILE A 618 -23.96 -22.06 -0.07
N ALA A 619 -24.64 -20.95 0.27
CA ALA A 619 -25.98 -20.90 0.84
C ALA A 619 -26.74 -19.67 0.31
N ASP A 620 -28.08 -19.69 0.32
CA ASP A 620 -28.90 -18.62 -0.25
C ASP A 620 -28.92 -17.32 0.56
N ASP A 621 -28.59 -17.40 1.84
CA ASP A 621 -28.70 -16.35 2.85
C ASP A 621 -27.35 -15.70 3.22
N ILE A 622 -26.25 -16.15 2.64
CA ILE A 622 -24.89 -15.64 2.88
C ILE A 622 -24.35 -15.04 1.56
N PRO A 623 -23.58 -13.93 1.60
CA PRO A 623 -22.88 -13.43 0.42
C PRO A 623 -22.09 -14.53 -0.31
N PRO A 624 -21.96 -14.45 -1.65
CA PRO A 624 -21.20 -15.43 -2.41
C PRO A 624 -19.73 -15.42 -1.96
N GLN A 625 -19.14 -16.61 -1.88
CA GLN A 625 -17.71 -16.76 -1.66
C GLN A 625 -16.95 -16.29 -2.90
N ARG A 626 -15.91 -15.50 -2.70
CA ARG A 626 -15.10 -14.90 -3.76
C ARG A 626 -13.73 -15.57 -3.90
N LEU A 627 -13.28 -15.76 -5.13
CA LEU A 627 -11.99 -16.31 -5.49
C LEU A 627 -11.36 -15.49 -6.61
N VAL A 628 -10.09 -15.12 -6.47
CA VAL A 628 -9.28 -14.63 -7.58
C VAL A 628 -8.17 -15.63 -7.83
N VAL A 629 -8.08 -16.17 -9.04
CA VAL A 629 -7.01 -17.08 -9.45
C VAL A 629 -6.10 -16.36 -10.42
N VAL A 630 -4.80 -16.36 -10.13
CA VAL A 630 -3.77 -15.94 -11.06
C VAL A 630 -2.91 -17.16 -11.36
N GLY A 631 -2.89 -17.57 -12.63
CA GLY A 631 -2.10 -18.71 -13.10
C GLY A 631 -0.63 -18.38 -13.17
N SER A 632 -0.04 -17.81 -12.13
CA SER A 632 1.37 -17.43 -12.03
C SER A 632 1.68 -17.26 -10.55
N ASN A 633 2.90 -17.60 -10.15
CA ASN A 633 3.35 -17.46 -8.77
C ASN A 633 4.35 -16.30 -8.64
N GLY A 634 4.29 -15.57 -7.52
CA GLY A 634 5.18 -14.44 -7.23
C GLY A 634 5.02 -13.22 -8.14
N TRP A 635 3.95 -13.16 -8.95
CA TRP A 635 3.70 -12.07 -9.91
C TRP A 635 3.54 -10.68 -9.25
N PHE A 636 3.26 -10.63 -7.95
CA PHE A 636 3.11 -9.38 -7.19
C PHE A 636 4.38 -8.95 -6.45
N PHE A 637 5.49 -9.68 -6.57
CA PHE A 637 6.76 -9.30 -5.95
C PHE A 637 7.36 -8.03 -6.57
N ASP A 638 8.18 -7.34 -5.79
CA ASP A 638 8.77 -6.05 -6.12
C ASP A 638 9.68 -6.10 -7.36
N GLU A 639 10.25 -7.27 -7.66
CA GLU A 639 10.98 -7.55 -8.90
C GLU A 639 10.15 -7.25 -10.16
N PHE A 640 8.82 -7.35 -10.07
CA PHE A 640 7.88 -7.06 -11.14
C PHE A 640 7.16 -5.73 -10.95
N THR A 641 6.73 -5.42 -9.73
CA THR A 641 5.93 -4.20 -9.46
C THR A 641 6.77 -2.93 -9.49
N GLN A 642 8.07 -2.99 -9.19
CA GLN A 642 8.98 -1.85 -9.14
C GLN A 642 9.88 -1.72 -10.37
N LEU A 643 9.75 -2.61 -11.35
CA LEU A 643 10.60 -2.56 -12.53
C LEU A 643 10.30 -1.31 -13.36
N THR A 644 11.28 -0.43 -13.53
CA THR A 644 11.14 0.84 -14.26
C THR A 644 11.74 0.76 -15.67
N THR A 645 11.21 1.59 -16.57
CA THR A 645 11.76 1.82 -17.91
C THR A 645 11.68 3.32 -18.24
N HIS A 646 12.37 3.78 -19.27
CA HIS A 646 12.33 5.18 -19.67
C HIS A 646 11.49 5.37 -20.94
N VAL A 647 10.44 6.18 -20.86
CA VAL A 647 9.60 6.59 -22.01
C VAL A 647 9.68 8.10 -22.15
N ASP A 648 10.11 8.58 -23.31
CA ASP A 648 10.34 10.02 -23.57
C ASP A 648 11.23 10.71 -22.51
N GLY A 649 12.24 10.00 -22.01
CA GLY A 649 13.16 10.47 -20.96
C GLY A 649 12.59 10.44 -19.54
N ARG A 650 11.40 9.85 -19.33
CA ARG A 650 10.73 9.74 -18.03
C ARG A 650 10.83 8.32 -17.49
N PRO A 651 11.28 8.09 -16.25
CA PRO A 651 11.14 6.79 -15.62
C PRO A 651 9.65 6.50 -15.40
N VAL A 652 9.18 5.34 -15.85
CA VAL A 652 7.81 4.86 -15.63
C VAL A 652 7.86 3.39 -15.24
N THR A 653 6.90 2.93 -14.42
CA THR A 653 6.76 1.51 -14.14
C THR A 653 6.51 0.75 -15.43
N ARG A 654 7.30 -0.28 -15.69
CA ARG A 654 7.23 -1.10 -16.91
C ARG A 654 5.99 -1.98 -16.93
N PHE A 655 5.60 -2.49 -15.75
CA PHE A 655 4.45 -3.39 -15.57
C PHE A 655 3.50 -2.89 -14.46
N PRO A 656 2.85 -1.73 -14.64
CA PRO A 656 2.01 -1.13 -13.60
C PRO A 656 0.78 -1.99 -13.26
N GLY A 657 0.38 -2.90 -14.15
CA GLY A 657 -0.77 -3.77 -13.94
C GLY A 657 -0.57 -4.82 -12.84
N ASN A 658 0.67 -5.18 -12.47
CA ASN A 658 0.94 -6.11 -11.38
C ASN A 658 0.48 -5.54 -10.02
N ALA A 659 0.91 -4.33 -9.66
CA ALA A 659 0.51 -3.71 -8.40
C ALA A 659 -1.01 -3.41 -8.36
N GLU A 660 -1.57 -2.94 -9.49
CA GLU A 660 -3.00 -2.63 -9.59
C GLU A 660 -3.88 -3.87 -9.53
N LEU A 661 -3.46 -4.98 -10.16
CA LEU A 661 -4.20 -6.25 -10.09
C LEU A 661 -4.23 -6.79 -8.65
N PHE A 662 -3.09 -6.75 -7.95
CA PHE A 662 -3.02 -7.23 -6.56
C PHE A 662 -3.92 -6.42 -5.64
N GLU A 663 -3.82 -5.09 -5.70
CA GLU A 663 -4.64 -4.20 -4.89
C GLU A 663 -6.14 -4.35 -5.20
N ALA A 664 -6.51 -4.40 -6.48
CA ALA A 664 -7.91 -4.59 -6.89
C ALA A 664 -8.46 -5.95 -6.44
N ALA A 665 -7.63 -7.01 -6.49
CA ALA A 665 -8.01 -8.32 -5.98
C ALA A 665 -8.25 -8.29 -4.47
N VAL A 666 -7.38 -7.67 -3.68
CA VAL A 666 -7.55 -7.54 -2.22
C VAL A 666 -8.85 -6.81 -1.88
N TYR A 667 -9.13 -5.66 -2.51
CA TYR A 667 -10.38 -4.94 -2.26
C TYR A 667 -11.62 -5.72 -2.67
N TRP A 668 -11.59 -6.40 -3.82
CA TRP A 668 -12.73 -7.20 -4.26
C TRP A 668 -12.99 -8.38 -3.33
N LEU A 669 -11.93 -9.09 -2.91
CA LEU A 669 -12.04 -10.21 -1.98
C LEU A 669 -12.54 -9.75 -0.60
N ALA A 670 -12.22 -8.52 -0.19
CA ALA A 670 -12.70 -7.91 1.05
C ALA A 670 -14.16 -7.38 0.98
N GLY A 671 -14.85 -7.48 -0.17
CA GLY A 671 -16.19 -6.90 -0.33
C GLY A 671 -16.21 -5.39 -0.60
N LEU A 672 -15.06 -4.80 -0.90
CA LEU A 672 -14.83 -3.35 -1.02
C LEU A 672 -14.77 -2.91 -2.50
N ASP A 673 -15.71 -3.42 -3.31
CA ASP A 673 -15.77 -3.25 -4.77
C ASP A 673 -15.74 -1.78 -5.20
N GLU A 674 -16.31 -0.93 -4.36
CA GLU A 674 -16.44 0.49 -4.57
C GLU A 674 -15.10 1.25 -4.50
N PHE A 675 -14.04 0.63 -3.97
CA PHE A 675 -12.67 1.16 -3.94
C PHE A 675 -11.85 0.74 -5.17
N ILE A 676 -12.41 -0.12 -6.03
CA ILE A 676 -11.76 -0.61 -7.24
C ILE A 676 -12.01 0.37 -8.39
N ALA A 677 -10.97 1.12 -8.73
CA ALA A 677 -10.90 1.98 -9.92
C ALA A 677 -9.44 2.20 -10.30
N PRO A 678 -9.07 2.64 -11.52
CA PRO A 678 -7.66 2.87 -11.85
C PRO A 678 -7.00 3.93 -10.95
N SER A 679 -5.80 3.66 -10.43
CA SER A 679 -5.04 4.60 -9.59
C SER A 679 -4.35 5.72 -10.39
N PRO A 680 -3.85 6.78 -9.72
CA PRO A 680 -3.12 7.87 -10.36
C PRO A 680 -1.86 7.42 -11.13
N ARG A 681 -1.04 6.52 -10.56
CA ARG A 681 0.21 6.00 -11.20
C ARG A 681 -0.01 5.31 -12.54
N VAL A 682 -1.23 4.88 -12.78
CA VAL A 682 -1.60 4.22 -14.02
C VAL A 682 -1.80 5.21 -15.18
N ARG A 683 -1.79 6.52 -14.90
CA ARG A 683 -1.92 7.57 -15.91
C ARG A 683 -0.57 8.07 -16.43
N ASP A 684 0.55 7.60 -15.87
CA ASP A 684 1.90 7.91 -16.36
C ASP A 684 2.16 7.39 -17.78
N VAL A 685 1.41 6.37 -18.20
CA VAL A 685 1.49 5.79 -19.55
C VAL A 685 0.28 6.23 -20.36
N ALA A 686 0.52 6.90 -21.50
CA ALA A 686 -0.55 7.25 -22.43
C ALA A 686 -1.24 5.98 -22.92
N ARG A 687 -2.52 5.81 -22.55
CA ARG A 687 -3.32 4.66 -22.98
C ARG A 687 -3.87 4.93 -24.37
N LEU A 688 -3.36 4.22 -25.36
CA LEU A 688 -4.10 4.04 -26.61
C LEU A 688 -5.14 2.95 -26.33
N ALA A 689 -6.39 3.33 -26.17
CA ALA A 689 -7.47 2.35 -26.16
C ALA A 689 -7.39 1.52 -27.46
N PRO A 690 -7.61 0.20 -27.41
CA PRO A 690 -7.69 -0.60 -28.63
C PRO A 690 -8.80 -0.02 -29.50
N ILE A 691 -8.42 0.61 -30.62
CA ILE A 691 -9.38 1.20 -31.55
C ILE A 691 -10.09 0.03 -32.23
N GLU A 692 -11.40 -0.07 -32.02
CA GLU A 692 -12.22 -1.11 -32.64
C GLU A 692 -12.03 -1.09 -34.17
N PRO A 693 -11.92 -2.23 -34.87
CA PRO A 693 -11.64 -2.26 -36.30
C PRO A 693 -12.58 -1.36 -37.13
N GLY A 694 -13.86 -1.29 -36.74
CA GLY A 694 -14.86 -0.40 -37.35
C GLY A 694 -14.56 1.09 -37.13
N GLN A 695 -14.16 1.48 -35.92
CA GLN A 695 -13.75 2.85 -35.60
C GLN A 695 -12.48 3.25 -36.35
N LEU A 696 -11.53 2.32 -36.50
CA LEU A 696 -10.28 2.54 -37.23
C LEU A 696 -10.55 2.76 -38.72
N ILE A 697 -11.47 1.99 -39.30
CA ILE A 697 -11.94 2.18 -40.68
C ILE A 697 -12.69 3.51 -40.82
N ALA A 698 -13.58 3.85 -39.88
CA ALA A 698 -14.32 5.11 -39.89
C ALA A 698 -13.39 6.32 -39.76
N LEU A 699 -12.40 6.26 -38.88
CA LEU A 699 -11.38 7.31 -38.71
C LEU A 699 -10.52 7.46 -39.98
N ARG A 700 -10.12 6.34 -40.59
CA ARG A 700 -9.42 6.35 -41.88
C ARG A 700 -10.25 7.00 -42.97
N TRP A 701 -11.53 6.67 -43.10
CA TRP A 701 -12.42 7.31 -44.07
C TRP A 701 -12.73 8.78 -43.73
N ALA A 702 -12.85 9.14 -42.46
CA ALA A 702 -13.02 10.53 -42.04
C ALA A 702 -11.79 11.40 -42.38
N LEU A 703 -10.58 10.85 -42.24
CA LEU A 703 -9.35 11.55 -42.61
C LEU A 703 -9.13 11.58 -44.13
N ILE A 704 -9.39 10.47 -44.83
CA ILE A 704 -9.16 10.34 -46.28
C ILE A 704 -10.22 11.08 -47.09
N ALA A 705 -11.50 11.01 -46.71
CA ALA A 705 -12.61 11.60 -47.46
C ALA A 705 -13.24 12.81 -46.76
N GLY A 706 -13.31 12.81 -45.42
CA GLY A 706 -13.95 13.88 -44.65
C GLY A 706 -13.22 15.22 -44.72
N LEU A 707 -11.89 15.25 -44.54
CA LEU A 707 -11.08 16.48 -44.63
C LEU A 707 -11.14 17.12 -46.03
N PRO A 708 -10.97 16.36 -47.14
CA PRO A 708 -11.16 16.90 -48.49
C PRO A 708 -12.59 17.36 -48.78
N ALA A 709 -13.61 16.65 -48.28
CA ALA A 709 -15.00 17.09 -48.44
C ALA A 709 -15.31 18.38 -47.67
N LEU A 710 -14.75 18.54 -46.46
CA LEU A 710 -14.97 19.71 -45.62
C LEU A 710 -14.30 20.96 -46.22
N THR A 711 -13.11 20.80 -46.80
CA THR A 711 -12.44 21.88 -47.55
C THR A 711 -13.22 22.27 -48.81
N LEU A 712 -13.76 21.31 -49.57
CA LEU A 712 -14.62 21.58 -50.73
C LEU A 712 -15.94 22.27 -50.33
N LEU A 713 -16.59 21.81 -49.26
CA LEU A 713 -17.80 22.43 -48.71
C LEU A 713 -17.55 23.86 -48.24
N THR A 714 -16.43 24.09 -47.55
CA THR A 714 -16.05 25.43 -47.10
C THR A 714 -15.79 26.35 -48.30
N GLY A 715 -15.14 25.84 -49.35
CA GLY A 715 -14.97 26.56 -50.62
C GLY A 715 -16.28 26.84 -51.35
N LEU A 716 -17.23 25.89 -51.36
CA LEU A 716 -18.56 26.05 -51.96
C LEU A 716 -19.39 27.08 -51.21
N ILE A 717 -19.37 27.05 -49.88
CA ILE A 717 -20.06 28.01 -49.02
C ILE A 717 -19.45 29.40 -49.21
N LEU A 718 -18.11 29.53 -49.22
CA LEU A 718 -17.43 30.80 -49.51
C LEU A 718 -17.79 31.35 -50.89
N ARG A 719 -17.93 30.48 -51.90
CA ARG A 719 -18.38 30.86 -53.23
C ARG A 719 -19.83 31.33 -53.24
N LEU A 720 -20.75 30.58 -52.61
CA LEU A 720 -22.17 30.94 -52.51
C LEU A 720 -22.41 32.25 -51.75
N VAL A 721 -21.58 32.55 -50.75
CA VAL A 721 -21.65 33.78 -49.96
C VAL A 721 -21.04 34.97 -50.69
N ARG A 722 -20.05 34.75 -51.57
CA ARG A 722 -19.37 35.84 -52.31
C ARG A 722 -19.87 36.07 -53.75
N GLY A 723 -20.64 35.14 -54.31
CA GLY A 723 -21.14 35.18 -55.70
C GLY A 723 -20.30 34.30 -56.63
#